data_AF-A0A7L3ANJ5-F1
#
_entry.id   AF-A0A7L3ANJ5-F1
#
_cell.length_a   1.000
_cell.length_b   1.000
_cell.length_c   1.000
_cell.angle_alpha   90.00
_cell.angle_beta   90.00
_cell.angle_gamma   90.00
#
_symmetry.space_group_name_H-M   'P 1'
#
loop_
_entity.id
_entity.type
_entity.pdbx_description
1 polymer ?
#
loop_
_entity_poly.entity_id
_entity_poly.type
_entity_poly.pdbx_seq_one_letter_code
_entity_poly.pdbx_strand_id
1 'polypeptide(L)'
;RLDSNALLCDCDLMWLAELLKKYAEQGSIQTAATCEAPRELHGRSIVTLTAQEFNCERPRITSEPHDVDVLLGNTVYFTCRAEGNPKPAIIWLHNNNEIDMKDDNRLNLLQDGTLMIQNTKESDKGVYQCMAKNIAGEVKTQEVVLRYFGTPTKPTFVIQPQNTEVLIGESVTLECGVSGHPHPRISWTLGTGSPLPRDSRFSITSSGGLFIQNVTFSDQGQYNCNASNSEGSIQATARIIVQDSPRFLLVPTDQTVTEGQSVDFPCSAEGHPPPVIAWTRAGGPLPSDRRHSILSTGTLRVMRVALHDQGQYECHAISAIGVRTLPVQLSVTPRVIPVFLHPPQDVVAETGQDVAITCAAQGDPQPTITWVKEGIQITESGKFHISQDGTLSIQDLGVADQGRYECIARNPFGFTSSAMQLTITATDVGRSGDTFVATSLREAISSVDHAINSTRTELFSKRPKTPNDLLALFRYPRDPYTLETARAGEIFERTLQLIQEHVQQGLIVDMNVTGYRYNDLVSPHYLNMIANLSGCSAHRRTPNCSDICFHQKYRTHDGSCNNLQHPMWGASLTAFQRLLKPAYQNGFNLPRGFSLAEDARDLPLPLPRLVSTTMVGTETITPDEQFTHMLMQWGQFLDHDMDQTVAAISMSRFSDGAPCSEVCSNDPPCFSVMVPANDPRVRNGRCMFFVRSSPVCGSGMTSLLMNSVYAREQINHLTSYIDASNVYGSTEQESQELRDLSSRKGLLKQGQVVPSSGKHLLPFAVGPPTECMRDENESPVPCFLAGDHRANEQLGLTAMHTLWFREHNRIATELSALNPHWDGDLLYHEARKIVGAQMQHITYAQWLPKVLGEAGMKMLGEYKGYNPNVNAGILNAFATAAFRFGHTLINPILYRLNETFQPIRQGHIPLHKAFFSPFRITQEGGIDPLLRGLFGVPGKMRVPSELLNMELTEKLFSMAHSVSLDLAAINIQRGRDHGIPPYNDFRVFCNLSSAQEFEDLRNEIKNLEIREKLRSFYGTTKNIDLFPALMVEDLVPGTRAGPTLMCLLTTQFRRLRDGDRFWYENPGVFTPAQLTQIRQTSLARIICDNSDHIQQLQRDVFQVASYPQGMVGCEEIPGVDLRLWQDCCEDCQTRGHFRALSQRFRSKRSPGFSYPEENPAK
;
A
#
# COMPACT_ATOMS: atom_id res chain seq x y z
N ARG A 1 17.84 -1.84 -65.54
CA ARG A 1 19.03 -1.03 -65.93
C ARG A 1 20.15 -1.50 -65.00
N LEU A 2 21.06 -2.38 -65.47
CA LEU A 2 22.41 -2.68 -64.90
C LEU A 2 22.43 -3.25 -63.45
N ASP A 3 23.17 -4.28 -63.04
CA ASP A 3 24.22 -5.05 -63.70
C ASP A 3 24.32 -6.48 -63.11
N SER A 4 24.52 -7.41 -64.04
CA SER A 4 25.22 -8.70 -63.93
C SER A 4 24.92 -9.65 -62.76
N ASN A 5 23.89 -10.47 -62.88
CA ASN A 5 23.89 -11.80 -62.28
C ASN A 5 23.36 -12.84 -63.27
N ALA A 6 24.20 -13.86 -63.44
CA ALA A 6 23.88 -15.23 -63.83
C ALA A 6 23.53 -15.53 -65.31
N LEU A 7 24.34 -16.46 -65.81
CA LEU A 7 24.01 -17.57 -66.70
C LEU A 7 24.03 -17.30 -68.21
N LEU A 8 25.14 -17.77 -68.80
CA LEU A 8 25.17 -18.75 -69.88
C LEU A 8 23.83 -18.96 -70.59
N CYS A 9 23.83 -18.75 -71.90
CA CYS A 9 23.68 -19.88 -72.80
C CYS A 9 24.19 -19.47 -74.18
N ASP A 10 25.20 -20.20 -74.66
CA ASP A 10 25.41 -20.39 -76.08
C ASP A 10 25.17 -21.87 -76.35
N CYS A 11 24.32 -22.12 -77.36
CA CYS A 11 23.97 -23.35 -78.09
C CYS A 11 24.19 -24.65 -77.32
N ASP A 12 23.20 -25.48 -77.00
CA ASP A 12 22.47 -26.28 -77.97
C ASP A 12 21.51 -27.28 -77.30
N LEU A 13 20.22 -27.17 -77.61
CA LEU A 13 19.30 -28.29 -77.65
C LEU A 13 18.54 -28.19 -78.97
N MET A 14 19.23 -28.53 -80.05
CA MET A 14 18.64 -29.23 -81.19
C MET A 14 17.71 -30.41 -80.77
N TRP A 15 17.79 -30.91 -79.53
CA TRP A 15 16.84 -31.88 -78.95
C TRP A 15 15.50 -31.28 -78.50
N LEU A 16 15.44 -29.99 -78.11
CA LEU A 16 14.16 -29.35 -77.74
C LEU A 16 13.26 -29.17 -78.98
N ALA A 17 13.87 -29.02 -80.15
CA ALA A 17 13.21 -29.05 -81.45
C ALA A 17 12.70 -30.46 -81.84
N GLU A 18 13.17 -31.52 -81.18
CA GLU A 18 12.78 -32.91 -81.47
C GLU A 18 11.65 -33.40 -80.53
N LEU A 19 11.58 -32.90 -79.29
CA LEU A 19 10.50 -33.22 -78.35
C LEU A 19 9.21 -32.41 -78.57
N LEU A 20 9.31 -31.12 -78.94
CA LEU A 20 8.12 -30.35 -79.36
C LEU A 20 7.55 -30.87 -80.69
N LYS A 21 8.40 -31.46 -81.54
CA LYS A 21 7.98 -32.19 -82.75
C LYS A 21 7.34 -33.54 -82.43
N LYS A 22 7.71 -34.15 -81.28
CA LYS A 22 7.04 -35.33 -80.73
C LYS A 22 5.75 -35.04 -79.97
N TYR A 23 5.55 -33.91 -79.29
CA TYR A 23 4.26 -33.65 -78.60
C TYR A 23 3.27 -32.81 -79.42
N ALA A 24 3.70 -32.33 -80.58
CA ALA A 24 2.82 -32.08 -81.72
C ALA A 24 2.71 -33.32 -82.65
N GLU A 25 2.99 -34.55 -82.16
CA GLU A 25 3.08 -35.84 -82.90
C GLU A 25 1.92 -36.13 -83.85
N GLN A 26 0.77 -35.49 -83.66
CA GLN A 26 -0.49 -35.82 -84.29
C GLN A 26 -1.15 -34.49 -84.62
N GLY A 27 -1.06 -34.12 -85.89
CA GLY A 27 -1.29 -32.75 -86.33
C GLY A 27 -2.66 -32.21 -85.95
N SER A 28 -2.70 -30.91 -85.64
CA SER A 28 -3.65 -29.90 -86.17
C SER A 28 -3.74 -28.73 -85.19
N ILE A 29 -3.41 -27.52 -85.67
CA ILE A 29 -3.49 -26.18 -85.00
C ILE A 29 -2.22 -25.87 -84.17
N GLN A 30 -1.25 -25.03 -84.57
CA GLN A 30 -1.15 -23.80 -85.40
C GLN A 30 -1.89 -22.55 -84.88
N THR A 31 -1.17 -21.68 -84.18
CA THR A 31 -1.18 -20.19 -84.29
C THR A 31 0.12 -19.68 -83.65
N ALA A 32 1.12 -19.13 -84.36
CA ALA A 32 1.17 -17.86 -85.11
C ALA A 32 1.41 -16.63 -84.22
N ALA A 33 2.67 -16.21 -84.12
CA ALA A 33 3.05 -14.80 -84.18
C ALA A 33 4.39 -14.72 -84.94
N THR A 34 4.25 -14.30 -86.18
CA THR A 34 5.22 -14.05 -87.25
C THR A 34 6.50 -13.32 -86.86
N CYS A 35 7.62 -13.75 -87.43
CA CYS A 35 8.55 -12.87 -88.15
C CYS A 35 9.07 -13.63 -89.38
N GLU A 36 8.94 -13.00 -90.54
CA GLU A 36 9.19 -13.56 -91.86
C GLU A 36 10.70 -13.80 -92.16
N ALA A 37 10.88 -14.60 -93.22
CA ALA A 37 12.07 -15.11 -93.91
C ALA A 37 13.33 -14.22 -94.00
N PRO A 38 14.47 -14.81 -94.42
CA PRO A 38 14.79 -14.67 -95.85
C PRO A 38 15.26 -15.97 -96.52
N ARG A 39 14.67 -16.25 -97.68
CA ARG A 39 15.27 -17.02 -98.78
C ARG A 39 16.58 -16.35 -99.20
N GLU A 40 17.43 -17.08 -99.94
CA GLU A 40 18.45 -16.48 -100.81
C GLU A 40 17.96 -15.17 -101.40
N LEU A 41 18.62 -14.08 -101.01
CA LEU A 41 19.06 -13.02 -101.88
C LEU A 41 20.30 -12.41 -101.23
N HIS A 42 21.44 -12.62 -101.87
CA HIS A 42 22.62 -11.77 -101.84
C HIS A 42 22.90 -10.93 -100.56
N GLY A 43 23.93 -11.34 -99.82
CA GLY A 43 24.81 -10.43 -99.08
C GLY A 43 24.71 -10.48 -97.55
N ARG A 44 25.78 -11.03 -96.92
CA ARG A 44 26.21 -10.81 -95.51
C ARG A 44 25.27 -11.39 -94.43
N SER A 45 25.69 -11.89 -93.26
CA SER A 45 26.97 -11.95 -92.53
C SER A 45 27.00 -13.22 -91.65
N ILE A 46 28.20 -13.63 -91.25
CA ILE A 46 28.57 -14.78 -90.41
C ILE A 46 28.25 -14.52 -88.92
N VAL A 47 27.81 -15.56 -88.19
CA VAL A 47 27.90 -15.67 -86.71
C VAL A 47 28.28 -17.12 -86.32
N THR A 48 29.08 -17.23 -85.26
CA THR A 48 29.84 -18.40 -84.77
C THR A 48 29.05 -19.22 -83.74
N LEU A 49 29.18 -20.57 -83.78
CA LEU A 49 28.60 -21.56 -82.86
C LEU A 49 29.69 -22.14 -81.91
N THR A 50 29.31 -22.48 -80.67
CA THR A 50 30.19 -22.96 -79.60
C THR A 50 29.85 -24.40 -79.13
N ALA A 51 30.72 -24.96 -78.28
CA ALA A 51 31.01 -26.37 -78.08
C ALA A 51 29.98 -27.25 -77.31
N GLN A 52 28.69 -27.23 -77.68
CA GLN A 52 27.70 -28.21 -77.19
C GLN A 52 27.29 -29.25 -78.27
N GLU A 53 27.79 -29.11 -79.51
CA GLU A 53 27.43 -29.98 -80.66
C GLU A 53 28.27 -31.27 -80.84
N PHE A 54 29.38 -31.49 -80.12
CA PHE A 54 30.20 -32.71 -80.28
C PHE A 54 29.93 -33.84 -79.28
N ASN A 55 28.88 -33.71 -78.45
CA ASN A 55 28.50 -34.65 -77.36
C ASN A 55 29.70 -35.25 -76.60
N CYS A 56 30.77 -34.46 -76.50
CA CYS A 56 31.93 -34.78 -75.70
C CYS A 56 31.61 -34.26 -74.30
N GLU A 57 31.18 -35.17 -73.42
CA GLU A 57 30.93 -34.82 -72.03
C GLU A 57 32.28 -34.72 -71.33
N ARG A 58 32.61 -33.50 -70.88
CA ARG A 58 33.76 -33.28 -70.01
C ARG A 58 33.63 -34.23 -68.81
N PRO A 59 34.74 -34.83 -68.33
CA PRO A 59 34.66 -35.85 -67.31
C PRO A 59 34.00 -35.29 -66.06
N ARG A 60 33.10 -36.06 -65.46
CA ARG A 60 32.42 -35.76 -64.21
C ARG A 60 32.71 -36.87 -63.23
N ILE A 61 33.17 -36.48 -62.04
CA ILE A 61 33.44 -37.43 -60.97
C ILE A 61 32.12 -37.80 -60.32
N THR A 62 31.81 -39.09 -60.32
CA THR A 62 30.59 -39.65 -59.74
C THR A 62 30.82 -40.23 -58.35
N SER A 63 32.07 -40.56 -58.01
CA SER A 63 32.47 -40.93 -56.65
C SER A 63 33.82 -40.31 -56.34
N GLU A 64 33.87 -39.50 -55.29
CA GLU A 64 35.08 -38.84 -54.82
C GLU A 64 35.80 -39.63 -53.71
N PRO A 65 37.13 -39.56 -53.65
CA PRO A 65 37.90 -40.13 -52.55
C PRO A 65 37.77 -39.27 -51.28
N HIS A 66 38.12 -39.86 -50.16
CA HIS A 66 38.15 -39.21 -48.85
C HIS A 66 39.49 -39.48 -48.18
N ASP A 67 39.84 -38.68 -47.17
CA ASP A 67 41.01 -38.92 -46.33
C ASP A 67 40.96 -40.34 -45.73
N VAL A 68 42.09 -41.04 -45.75
CA VAL A 68 42.19 -42.38 -45.17
C VAL A 68 43.31 -42.38 -44.14
N ASP A 69 42.94 -42.74 -42.92
CA ASP A 69 43.88 -43.06 -41.86
C ASP A 69 44.07 -44.59 -41.83
N VAL A 70 45.30 -45.09 -41.82
CA VAL A 70 45.59 -46.54 -41.84
C VAL A 70 46.76 -46.95 -40.93
N LEU A 71 46.84 -48.23 -40.54
CA LEU A 71 48.02 -48.81 -39.88
C LEU A 71 49.06 -49.28 -40.93
N LEU A 72 50.35 -49.17 -40.60
CA LEU A 72 51.44 -49.66 -41.46
C LEU A 72 51.21 -51.15 -41.81
N GLY A 73 51.35 -51.47 -43.09
CA GLY A 73 51.19 -52.83 -43.62
C GLY A 73 49.76 -53.22 -44.00
N ASN A 74 48.74 -52.40 -43.69
CA ASN A 74 47.37 -52.65 -44.16
C ASN A 74 47.17 -52.14 -45.60
N THR A 75 46.12 -52.61 -46.26
CA THR A 75 45.75 -52.20 -47.63
C THR A 75 44.76 -51.04 -47.61
N VAL A 76 44.95 -50.05 -48.47
CA VAL A 76 44.09 -48.86 -48.60
C VAL A 76 43.50 -48.75 -49.99
N TYR A 77 42.29 -48.19 -50.08
CA TYR A 77 41.56 -47.94 -51.31
C TYR A 77 41.13 -46.47 -51.40
N PHE A 78 41.56 -45.77 -52.44
CA PHE A 78 41.06 -44.45 -52.80
C PHE A 78 40.13 -44.57 -53.99
N THR A 79 38.83 -44.43 -53.76
CA THR A 79 37.82 -44.61 -54.80
C THR A 79 37.71 -43.33 -55.63
N CYS A 80 37.89 -43.46 -56.95
CA CYS A 80 37.58 -42.39 -57.89
C CYS A 80 36.90 -42.99 -59.11
N ARG A 81 35.64 -42.62 -59.30
CA ARG A 81 34.86 -43.04 -60.48
C ARG A 81 34.46 -41.80 -61.23
N ALA A 82 34.67 -41.81 -62.53
CA ALA A 82 34.25 -40.71 -63.40
C ALA A 82 33.53 -41.22 -64.63
N GLU A 83 32.50 -40.48 -65.01
CA GLU A 83 31.72 -40.66 -66.22
C GLU A 83 32.02 -39.50 -67.15
N GLY A 84 31.87 -39.73 -68.44
CA GLY A 84 32.18 -38.75 -69.47
C GLY A 84 32.31 -39.45 -70.81
N ASN A 85 32.19 -38.70 -71.88
CA ASN A 85 32.17 -39.22 -73.22
C ASN A 85 33.16 -38.42 -74.07
N PRO A 86 34.20 -39.03 -74.67
CA PRO A 86 34.62 -40.42 -74.50
C PRO A 86 35.00 -40.76 -73.05
N LYS A 87 34.92 -42.04 -72.67
CA LYS A 87 35.18 -42.50 -71.28
C LYS A 87 36.50 -41.91 -70.76
N PRO A 88 36.48 -41.20 -69.62
CA PRO A 88 37.67 -40.51 -69.13
C PRO A 88 38.73 -41.48 -68.60
N ALA A 89 39.99 -41.16 -68.87
CA ALA A 89 41.12 -41.82 -68.24
C ALA A 89 41.26 -41.31 -66.80
N ILE A 90 41.40 -42.24 -65.85
CA ILE A 90 41.63 -41.92 -64.44
C ILE A 90 43.12 -41.96 -64.16
N ILE A 91 43.64 -40.85 -63.69
CA ILE A 91 45.05 -40.64 -63.36
C ILE A 91 45.12 -40.24 -61.89
N TRP A 92 45.96 -40.92 -61.11
CA TRP A 92 46.17 -40.57 -59.71
C TRP A 92 47.45 -39.79 -59.53
N LEU A 93 47.37 -38.75 -58.72
CA LEU A 93 48.47 -37.88 -58.36
C LEU A 93 48.81 -38.15 -56.89
N HIS A 94 50.09 -38.29 -56.55
CA HIS A 94 50.61 -38.29 -55.18
C HIS A 94 51.53 -37.08 -55.00
N ASN A 95 51.18 -36.21 -54.06
CA ASN A 95 51.85 -34.93 -53.80
C ASN A 95 52.03 -34.11 -55.10
N ASN A 96 50.96 -34.02 -55.89
CA ASN A 96 50.89 -33.33 -57.19
C ASN A 96 51.74 -33.92 -58.33
N ASN A 97 52.37 -35.08 -58.15
CA ASN A 97 53.05 -35.82 -59.22
C ASN A 97 52.20 -37.01 -59.68
N GLU A 98 52.14 -37.28 -60.98
CA GLU A 98 51.41 -38.43 -61.53
C GLU A 98 52.07 -39.75 -61.11
N ILE A 99 51.25 -40.67 -60.61
CA ILE A 99 51.70 -41.98 -60.15
C ILE A 99 51.77 -42.93 -61.36
N ASP A 100 52.97 -43.43 -61.69
CA ASP A 100 53.10 -44.55 -62.61
C ASP A 100 52.94 -45.87 -61.84
N MET A 101 51.87 -46.60 -62.16
CA MET A 101 51.54 -47.87 -61.50
C MET A 101 52.57 -48.98 -61.79
N LYS A 102 53.45 -48.80 -62.78
CA LYS A 102 54.49 -49.78 -63.12
C LYS A 102 55.71 -49.71 -62.20
N ASP A 103 55.89 -48.62 -61.46
CA ASP A 103 57.07 -48.38 -60.63
C ASP A 103 56.95 -49.02 -59.23
N ASP A 104 55.74 -49.38 -58.78
CA ASP A 104 55.53 -50.07 -57.51
C ASP A 104 54.42 -51.14 -57.61
N ASN A 105 54.83 -52.41 -57.51
CA ASN A 105 53.93 -53.58 -57.61
C ASN A 105 52.83 -53.64 -56.53
N ARG A 106 52.89 -52.78 -55.50
CA ARG A 106 51.86 -52.66 -54.46
C ARG A 106 50.68 -51.77 -54.88
N LEU A 107 50.89 -50.92 -55.88
CA LEU A 107 49.89 -49.99 -56.40
C LEU A 107 49.13 -50.65 -57.54
N ASN A 108 47.81 -50.61 -57.48
CA ASN A 108 46.95 -51.21 -58.48
C ASN A 108 45.76 -50.28 -58.76
N LEU A 109 45.48 -50.01 -60.04
CA LEU A 109 44.29 -49.31 -60.46
C LEU A 109 43.20 -50.32 -60.82
N LEU A 110 42.08 -50.28 -60.08
CA LEU A 110 40.94 -51.16 -60.33
C LEU A 110 40.12 -50.65 -61.55
N GLN A 111 39.31 -51.54 -62.15
CA GLN A 111 38.56 -51.26 -63.39
C GLN A 111 37.59 -50.07 -63.29
N ASP A 112 37.17 -49.72 -62.08
CA ASP A 112 36.27 -48.60 -61.80
C ASP A 112 37.00 -47.27 -61.57
N GLY A 113 38.34 -47.26 -61.53
CA GLY A 113 39.17 -46.07 -61.30
C GLY A 113 39.70 -45.93 -59.86
N THR A 114 39.40 -46.89 -58.98
CA THR A 114 39.88 -46.91 -57.59
C THR A 114 41.36 -47.28 -57.51
N LEU A 115 42.15 -46.46 -56.81
CA LEU A 115 43.55 -46.77 -56.49
C LEU A 115 43.61 -47.66 -55.24
N MET A 116 44.18 -48.85 -55.37
CA MET A 116 44.49 -49.76 -54.28
C MET A 116 45.99 -49.73 -53.98
N ILE A 117 46.35 -49.53 -52.71
CA ILE A 117 47.73 -49.59 -52.20
C ILE A 117 47.81 -50.73 -51.19
N GLN A 118 48.49 -51.82 -51.55
CA GLN A 118 48.67 -52.97 -50.66
C GLN A 118 49.92 -52.83 -49.79
N ASN A 119 49.88 -53.37 -48.57
CA ASN A 119 51.03 -53.37 -47.64
C ASN A 119 51.67 -51.98 -47.52
N THR A 120 50.86 -51.01 -47.08
CA THR A 120 51.21 -49.58 -47.08
C THR A 120 52.45 -49.28 -46.22
N LYS A 121 53.34 -48.41 -46.73
CA LYS A 121 54.62 -48.00 -46.12
C LYS A 121 54.66 -46.51 -45.84
N GLU A 122 55.49 -46.08 -44.91
CA GLU A 122 55.59 -44.67 -44.49
C GLU A 122 55.80 -43.67 -45.65
N SER A 123 56.50 -44.07 -46.71
CA SER A 123 56.68 -43.30 -47.94
C SER A 123 55.40 -43.04 -48.74
N ASP A 124 54.35 -43.84 -48.54
CA ASP A 124 53.05 -43.68 -49.20
C ASP A 124 52.25 -42.54 -48.54
N LYS A 125 52.69 -42.02 -47.40
CA LYS A 125 52.06 -40.86 -46.75
C LYS A 125 52.10 -39.65 -47.69
N GLY A 126 50.98 -38.96 -47.79
CA GLY A 126 50.90 -37.74 -48.59
C GLY A 126 49.52 -37.49 -49.12
N VAL A 127 49.45 -36.51 -50.01
CA VAL A 127 48.22 -36.03 -50.62
C VAL A 127 47.98 -36.79 -51.92
N TYR A 128 46.81 -37.38 -52.06
CA TYR A 128 46.34 -38.07 -53.24
C TYR A 128 45.22 -37.28 -53.91
N GLN A 129 45.27 -37.18 -55.23
CA GLN A 129 44.21 -36.53 -56.00
C GLN A 129 43.97 -37.31 -57.27
N CYS A 130 42.70 -37.58 -57.58
CA CYS A 130 42.33 -38.22 -58.81
C CYS A 130 42.04 -37.16 -59.87
N MET A 131 42.51 -37.39 -61.10
CA MET A 131 42.24 -36.59 -62.26
C MET A 131 41.57 -37.47 -63.32
N ALA A 132 40.35 -37.10 -63.69
CA ALA A 132 39.63 -37.70 -64.81
C ALA A 132 39.79 -36.81 -66.03
N LYS A 133 40.33 -37.36 -67.13
CA LYS A 133 40.66 -36.61 -68.33
C LYS A 133 40.15 -37.27 -69.60
N ASN A 134 39.49 -36.51 -70.45
CA ASN A 134 39.19 -36.86 -71.84
C ASN A 134 39.38 -35.64 -72.76
N ILE A 135 38.97 -35.76 -74.03
CA ILE A 135 39.13 -34.70 -75.03
C ILE A 135 38.24 -33.46 -74.79
N ALA A 136 37.15 -33.55 -74.02
CA ALA A 136 36.32 -32.40 -73.62
C ALA A 136 36.85 -31.66 -72.38
N GLY A 137 37.84 -32.24 -71.69
CA GLY A 137 38.62 -31.56 -70.67
C GLY A 137 39.02 -32.47 -69.53
N GLU A 138 39.46 -31.85 -68.45
CA GLU A 138 39.88 -32.53 -67.24
C GLU A 138 39.12 -32.00 -66.03
N VAL A 139 38.87 -32.90 -65.09
CA VAL A 139 38.39 -32.57 -63.75
C VAL A 139 39.25 -33.30 -62.74
N LYS A 140 39.62 -32.61 -61.68
CA LYS A 140 40.34 -33.19 -60.55
C LYS A 140 39.39 -33.29 -59.36
N THR A 141 39.52 -34.35 -58.57
CA THR A 141 38.87 -34.44 -57.25
C THR A 141 39.46 -33.40 -56.32
N GLN A 142 38.86 -33.22 -55.16
CA GLN A 142 39.59 -32.68 -54.03
C GLN A 142 40.83 -33.52 -53.70
N GLU A 143 41.86 -32.87 -53.15
CA GLU A 143 43.03 -33.51 -52.56
C GLU A 143 42.63 -34.22 -51.26
N VAL A 144 43.05 -35.48 -51.09
CA VAL A 144 42.80 -36.28 -49.89
C VAL A 144 44.11 -36.80 -49.32
N VAL A 145 44.20 -37.01 -48.01
CA VAL A 145 45.47 -37.35 -47.36
C VAL A 145 45.46 -38.78 -46.85
N LEU A 146 46.51 -39.54 -47.18
CA LEU A 146 46.83 -40.81 -46.52
C LEU A 146 47.67 -40.52 -45.27
N ARG A 147 47.17 -40.88 -44.09
CA ARG A 147 47.90 -40.71 -42.81
C ARG A 147 48.07 -42.05 -42.09
N TYR A 148 49.17 -42.20 -41.36
CA TYR A 148 49.37 -43.30 -40.41
C TYR A 148 48.97 -42.86 -39.01
N PHE A 149 48.32 -43.73 -38.23
CA PHE A 149 48.00 -43.45 -36.83
C PHE A 149 48.30 -44.64 -35.91
N GLY A 150 48.78 -44.37 -34.69
CA GLY A 150 49.14 -45.38 -33.68
C GLY A 150 47.94 -46.03 -32.97
N THR A 151 48.20 -46.82 -31.92
CA THR A 151 47.22 -47.58 -31.11
C THR A 151 45.96 -46.78 -30.70
N PRO A 152 44.77 -47.40 -30.60
CA PRO A 152 43.53 -46.72 -30.18
C PRO A 152 43.70 -46.02 -28.82
N THR A 153 43.17 -44.81 -28.70
CA THR A 153 43.27 -43.97 -27.50
C THR A 153 41.92 -43.36 -27.15
N LYS A 154 41.59 -43.38 -25.85
CA LYS A 154 40.39 -42.70 -25.31
C LYS A 154 40.45 -41.19 -25.58
N PRO A 155 39.29 -40.50 -25.64
CA PRO A 155 39.27 -39.08 -25.92
C PRO A 155 39.99 -38.30 -24.82
N THR A 156 40.79 -37.31 -25.19
CA THR A 156 41.39 -36.32 -24.29
C THR A 156 41.16 -34.91 -24.82
N PHE A 157 40.89 -33.95 -23.93
CA PHE A 157 40.77 -32.55 -24.33
C PHE A 157 42.15 -31.99 -24.68
N VAL A 158 42.26 -31.48 -25.90
CA VAL A 158 43.40 -30.65 -26.34
C VAL A 158 43.10 -29.18 -26.03
N ILE A 159 41.85 -28.77 -26.23
CA ILE A 159 41.35 -27.41 -25.93
C ILE A 159 40.02 -27.58 -25.22
N GLN A 160 39.94 -27.11 -23.97
CA GLN A 160 38.69 -27.09 -23.21
C GLN A 160 37.97 -25.75 -23.40
N PRO A 161 36.64 -25.76 -23.42
CA PRO A 161 35.87 -24.53 -23.55
C PRO A 161 36.03 -23.66 -22.30
N GLN A 162 36.06 -22.34 -22.53
CA GLN A 162 36.22 -21.34 -21.48
C GLN A 162 34.94 -20.53 -21.31
N ASN A 163 34.69 -20.05 -20.09
CA ASN A 163 33.61 -19.10 -19.85
C ASN A 163 33.79 -17.89 -20.75
N THR A 164 32.75 -17.52 -21.48
CA THR A 164 32.81 -16.48 -22.50
C THR A 164 31.69 -15.48 -22.25
N GLU A 165 32.05 -14.20 -22.26
CA GLU A 165 31.10 -13.09 -22.23
C GLU A 165 30.87 -12.64 -23.67
N VAL A 166 29.60 -12.47 -24.06
CA VAL A 166 29.22 -12.12 -25.44
C VAL A 166 28.11 -11.08 -25.42
N LEU A 167 28.15 -10.14 -26.36
CA LEU A 167 27.10 -9.14 -26.52
C LEU A 167 25.90 -9.71 -27.29
N ILE A 168 24.71 -9.27 -26.90
CA ILE A 168 23.48 -9.65 -27.60
C ILE A 168 23.59 -9.32 -29.10
N GLY A 169 23.15 -10.27 -29.94
CA GLY A 169 23.19 -10.16 -31.39
C GLY A 169 24.53 -10.50 -32.05
N GLU A 170 25.62 -10.57 -31.28
CA GLU A 170 26.89 -11.08 -31.78
C GLU A 170 26.87 -12.61 -31.89
N SER A 171 27.90 -13.18 -32.52
CA SER A 171 28.07 -14.62 -32.62
C SER A 171 29.25 -15.05 -31.77
N VAL A 172 29.16 -16.22 -31.14
CA VAL A 172 30.21 -16.74 -30.24
C VAL A 172 30.58 -18.17 -30.61
N THR A 173 31.86 -18.49 -30.49
CA THR A 173 32.37 -19.85 -30.61
C THR A 173 32.91 -20.30 -29.26
N LEU A 174 32.36 -21.38 -28.69
CA LEU A 174 32.97 -22.09 -27.58
C LEU A 174 33.90 -23.17 -28.13
N GLU A 175 35.21 -22.97 -28.00
CA GLU A 175 36.20 -23.93 -28.50
C GLU A 175 36.16 -25.25 -27.72
N CYS A 176 36.15 -26.38 -28.42
CA CYS A 176 36.28 -27.69 -27.79
C CYS A 176 37.04 -28.65 -28.71
N GLY A 177 38.35 -28.65 -28.55
CA GLY A 177 39.26 -29.50 -29.30
C GLY A 177 39.54 -30.79 -28.54
N VAL A 178 39.34 -31.93 -29.19
CA VAL A 178 39.59 -33.25 -28.61
C VAL A 178 40.47 -34.09 -29.51
N SER A 179 41.35 -34.87 -28.89
CA SER A 179 42.15 -35.89 -29.54
C SER A 179 41.73 -37.27 -29.05
N GLY A 180 42.01 -38.31 -29.83
CA GLY A 180 41.64 -39.69 -29.52
C GLY A 180 41.49 -40.48 -30.82
N HIS A 181 41.69 -41.79 -30.76
CA HIS A 181 41.58 -42.66 -31.92
C HIS A 181 40.72 -43.90 -31.57
N PRO A 182 39.62 -44.17 -32.29
CA PRO A 182 39.06 -43.42 -33.42
C PRO A 182 38.67 -41.97 -33.05
N HIS A 183 38.64 -41.05 -34.02
CA HIS A 183 38.39 -39.63 -33.73
C HIS A 183 37.09 -39.47 -32.92
N PRO A 184 37.12 -38.79 -31.76
CA PRO A 184 35.94 -38.68 -30.91
C PRO A 184 34.82 -37.90 -31.59
N ARG A 185 33.58 -38.39 -31.47
CA ARG A 185 32.37 -37.65 -31.85
C ARG A 185 32.04 -36.63 -30.78
N ILE A 186 31.90 -35.37 -31.20
CA ILE A 186 31.63 -34.24 -30.30
C ILE A 186 30.15 -33.84 -30.39
N SER A 187 29.57 -33.55 -29.24
CA SER A 187 28.20 -33.04 -29.10
C SER A 187 28.14 -32.01 -27.98
N TRP A 188 27.22 -31.05 -28.11
CA TRP A 188 27.04 -29.97 -27.14
C TRP A 188 25.65 -30.02 -26.52
N THR A 189 25.56 -29.69 -25.25
CA THR A 189 24.31 -29.63 -24.47
C THR A 189 24.25 -28.33 -23.68
N LEU A 190 23.06 -27.76 -23.49
CA LEU A 190 22.81 -26.63 -22.59
C LEU A 190 22.16 -27.14 -21.30
N GLY A 191 22.78 -26.88 -20.14
CA GLY A 191 22.33 -27.37 -18.84
C GLY A 191 22.41 -28.89 -18.72
N THR A 192 21.34 -29.53 -18.24
CA THR A 192 21.19 -31.01 -18.20
C THR A 192 20.31 -31.54 -19.35
N GLY A 193 20.05 -30.71 -20.36
CA GLY A 193 19.12 -31.00 -21.45
C GLY A 193 19.67 -31.92 -22.54
N SER A 194 18.84 -32.16 -23.56
CA SER A 194 19.20 -32.93 -24.76
C SER A 194 20.26 -32.21 -25.62
N PRO A 195 20.96 -32.94 -26.53
CA PRO A 195 21.92 -32.33 -27.45
C PRO A 195 21.30 -31.17 -28.23
N LEU A 196 22.07 -30.09 -28.39
CA LEU A 196 21.61 -28.90 -29.11
C LEU A 196 21.31 -29.25 -30.59
N PRO A 197 20.23 -28.69 -31.16
CA PRO A 197 19.89 -28.91 -32.56
C PRO A 197 20.99 -28.34 -33.46
N ARG A 198 21.31 -29.04 -34.56
CA ARG A 198 22.18 -28.52 -35.61
C ARG A 198 21.32 -27.81 -36.64
N ASP A 199 21.12 -26.51 -36.46
CA ASP A 199 20.31 -25.65 -37.33
C ASP A 199 21.15 -24.48 -37.86
N SER A 200 20.51 -23.50 -38.52
CA SER A 200 21.22 -22.33 -39.07
C SER A 200 21.84 -21.41 -38.00
N ARG A 201 21.46 -21.55 -36.73
CA ARG A 201 21.91 -20.70 -35.62
C ARG A 201 22.96 -21.41 -34.76
N PHE A 202 22.86 -22.73 -34.61
CA PHE A 202 23.80 -23.56 -33.85
C PHE A 202 24.53 -24.53 -34.78
N SER A 203 25.84 -24.37 -34.91
CA SER A 203 26.69 -25.27 -35.71
C SER A 203 27.92 -25.71 -34.94
N ILE A 204 28.42 -26.92 -35.23
CA ILE A 204 29.66 -27.42 -34.64
C ILE A 204 30.76 -27.23 -35.69
N THR A 205 31.84 -26.53 -35.31
CA THR A 205 32.97 -26.26 -36.20
C THR A 205 33.76 -27.54 -36.48
N SER A 206 34.62 -27.50 -37.49
CA SER A 206 35.52 -28.61 -37.83
C SER A 206 36.49 -28.97 -36.70
N SER A 207 36.82 -28.03 -35.81
CA SER A 207 37.64 -28.25 -34.61
C SER A 207 36.87 -28.80 -33.40
N GLY A 208 35.54 -28.92 -33.50
CA GLY A 208 34.67 -29.41 -32.41
C GLY A 208 34.03 -28.32 -31.55
N GLY A 209 34.33 -27.06 -31.81
CA GLY A 209 33.72 -25.92 -31.11
C GLY A 209 32.25 -25.72 -31.46
N LEU A 210 31.48 -25.14 -30.55
CA LEU A 210 30.09 -24.75 -30.78
C LEU A 210 30.03 -23.30 -31.23
N PHE A 211 29.61 -23.05 -32.47
CA PHE A 211 29.29 -21.73 -32.97
C PHE A 211 27.80 -21.43 -32.80
N ILE A 212 27.50 -20.32 -32.13
CA ILE A 212 26.16 -19.79 -31.92
C ILE A 212 26.07 -18.45 -32.63
N GLN A 213 25.20 -18.33 -33.61
CA GLN A 213 24.96 -17.10 -34.36
C GLN A 213 23.85 -16.28 -33.72
N ASN A 214 24.03 -14.96 -33.63
CA ASN A 214 23.00 -14.01 -33.16
C ASN A 214 22.48 -14.35 -31.75
N VAL A 215 23.39 -14.30 -30.78
CA VAL A 215 23.17 -14.71 -29.38
C VAL A 215 22.09 -13.85 -28.71
N THR A 216 21.22 -14.51 -27.94
CA THR A 216 20.13 -13.91 -27.16
C THR A 216 20.26 -14.25 -25.67
N PHE A 217 19.52 -13.55 -24.80
CA PHE A 217 19.53 -13.86 -23.36
C PHE A 217 19.08 -15.29 -23.02
N SER A 218 18.27 -15.94 -23.85
CA SER A 218 17.89 -17.35 -23.64
C SER A 218 19.05 -18.32 -23.89
N ASP A 219 20.10 -17.88 -24.57
CA ASP A 219 21.30 -18.69 -24.81
C ASP A 219 22.29 -18.59 -23.63
N GLN A 220 22.00 -17.78 -22.62
CA GLN A 220 22.80 -17.72 -21.39
C GLN A 220 22.67 -19.03 -20.61
N GLY A 221 23.80 -19.61 -20.22
CA GLY A 221 23.80 -20.82 -19.42
C GLY A 221 25.09 -21.60 -19.49
N GLN A 222 25.09 -22.78 -18.87
CA GLN A 222 26.22 -23.69 -18.86
C GLN A 222 26.13 -24.66 -20.02
N TYR A 223 27.11 -24.60 -20.92
CA TYR A 223 27.26 -25.48 -22.07
C TYR A 223 28.26 -26.58 -21.74
N ASN A 224 27.89 -27.82 -22.04
CA ASN A 224 28.78 -28.98 -21.86
C ASN A 224 29.17 -29.55 -23.21
N CYS A 225 30.48 -29.59 -23.47
CA CYS A 225 31.06 -30.30 -24.60
C CYS A 225 31.30 -31.76 -24.20
N ASN A 226 30.64 -32.68 -24.91
CA ASN A 226 30.71 -34.12 -24.70
C ASN A 226 31.41 -34.77 -25.89
N ALA A 227 32.54 -35.43 -25.67
CA ALA A 227 33.29 -36.13 -26.69
C ALA A 227 33.42 -37.62 -26.37
N SER A 228 33.13 -38.49 -27.34
CA SER A 228 33.16 -39.94 -27.15
C SER A 228 33.67 -40.70 -28.37
N ASN A 229 34.46 -41.73 -28.16
CA ASN A 229 34.77 -42.78 -29.16
C ASN A 229 34.55 -44.18 -28.54
N SER A 230 34.97 -45.24 -29.23
CA SER A 230 34.82 -46.62 -28.73
C SER A 230 35.55 -46.90 -27.41
N GLU A 231 36.56 -46.10 -27.07
CA GLU A 231 37.44 -46.30 -25.91
C GLU A 231 37.03 -45.47 -24.68
N GLY A 232 36.06 -44.57 -24.81
CA GLY A 232 35.52 -43.82 -23.67
C GLY A 232 34.88 -42.47 -24.02
N SER A 233 34.46 -41.75 -22.98
CA SER A 233 33.83 -40.42 -23.10
C SER A 233 34.40 -39.44 -22.07
N ILE A 234 34.53 -38.17 -22.46
CA ILE A 234 34.95 -37.07 -21.60
C ILE A 234 33.99 -35.88 -21.75
N GLN A 235 33.89 -35.05 -20.72
CA GLN A 235 33.05 -33.85 -20.70
C GLN A 235 33.82 -32.66 -20.13
N ALA A 236 33.62 -31.48 -20.73
CA ALA A 236 34.09 -30.20 -20.21
C ALA A 236 32.97 -29.16 -20.32
N THR A 237 32.97 -28.16 -19.43
CA THR A 237 31.86 -27.22 -19.28
C THR A 237 32.33 -25.78 -19.33
N ALA A 238 31.58 -24.92 -20.00
CA ALA A 238 31.80 -23.48 -20.03
C ALA A 238 30.46 -22.74 -19.91
N ARG A 239 30.47 -21.54 -19.34
CA ARG A 239 29.30 -20.67 -19.28
C ARG A 239 29.38 -19.57 -20.31
N ILE A 240 28.28 -19.33 -21.00
CA ILE A 240 28.07 -18.09 -21.75
C ILE A 240 27.35 -17.12 -20.83
N ILE A 241 27.93 -15.93 -20.67
CA ILE A 241 27.30 -14.80 -19.98
C ILE A 241 26.92 -13.80 -21.08
N VAL A 242 25.63 -13.54 -21.22
CA VAL A 242 25.14 -12.61 -22.25
C VAL A 242 25.09 -11.22 -21.64
N GLN A 243 25.74 -10.29 -22.30
CA GLN A 243 25.83 -8.90 -21.93
C GLN A 243 25.06 -8.05 -22.92
N ASP A 244 24.57 -6.91 -22.46
CA ASP A 244 23.85 -5.96 -23.31
C ASP A 244 24.38 -4.56 -23.06
N SER A 245 24.62 -3.84 -24.17
CA SER A 245 25.10 -2.47 -24.11
C SER A 245 24.03 -1.57 -23.52
N PRO A 246 24.41 -0.51 -22.77
CA PRO A 246 23.43 0.43 -22.25
C PRO A 246 22.58 1.03 -23.36
N ARG A 247 21.27 0.95 -23.22
CA ARG A 247 20.29 1.54 -24.13
C ARG A 247 19.38 2.45 -23.33
N PHE A 248 19.23 3.69 -23.79
CA PHE A 248 18.35 4.64 -23.13
C PHE A 248 16.89 4.26 -23.33
N LEU A 249 16.16 4.16 -22.23
CA LEU A 249 14.72 3.94 -22.16
C LEU A 249 13.97 5.28 -22.15
N LEU A 250 14.48 6.23 -21.38
CA LEU A 250 13.99 7.60 -21.34
C LEU A 250 15.08 8.50 -21.89
N VAL A 251 14.75 9.21 -22.95
CA VAL A 251 15.61 10.16 -23.66
C VAL A 251 15.22 11.55 -23.21
N PRO A 252 16.13 12.36 -22.65
CA PRO A 252 15.83 13.74 -22.29
C PRO A 252 15.63 14.56 -23.57
N THR A 253 14.63 15.45 -23.57
CA THR A 253 14.34 16.36 -24.68
C THR A 253 14.68 17.79 -24.32
N ASP A 254 15.04 18.60 -25.32
CA ASP A 254 15.33 20.02 -25.12
C ASP A 254 14.15 20.72 -24.44
N GLN A 255 14.44 21.55 -23.43
CA GLN A 255 13.41 22.28 -22.71
C GLN A 255 13.76 23.75 -22.64
N THR A 256 12.74 24.58 -22.88
CA THR A 256 12.79 26.01 -22.61
C THR A 256 12.03 26.28 -21.34
N VAL A 257 12.71 26.78 -20.32
CA VAL A 257 12.14 26.98 -18.99
C VAL A 257 12.36 28.43 -18.58
N THR A 258 11.36 29.04 -17.97
CA THR A 258 11.53 30.41 -17.50
C THR A 258 12.38 30.42 -16.24
N GLU A 259 13.21 31.44 -16.09
CA GLU A 259 14.12 31.60 -14.96
C GLU A 259 13.40 31.32 -13.61
N GLY A 260 14.12 30.80 -12.63
CA GLY A 260 13.71 30.30 -11.31
C GLY A 260 12.63 29.21 -11.22
N GLN A 261 12.10 28.69 -12.33
CA GLN A 261 11.38 27.40 -12.32
C GLN A 261 12.39 26.24 -12.16
N SER A 262 11.90 25.03 -11.92
CA SER A 262 12.77 23.83 -11.90
C SER A 262 12.51 23.00 -13.14
N VAL A 263 13.55 22.35 -13.64
CA VAL A 263 13.46 21.49 -14.83
C VAL A 263 13.94 20.09 -14.50
N ASP A 264 13.23 19.10 -15.04
CA ASP A 264 13.60 17.70 -14.96
C ASP A 264 13.93 17.18 -16.36
N PHE A 265 15.14 16.67 -16.52
CA PHE A 265 15.55 15.92 -17.70
C PHE A 265 15.54 14.44 -17.37
N PRO A 266 14.46 13.71 -17.70
CA PRO A 266 14.38 12.29 -17.43
C PRO A 266 15.42 11.55 -18.27
N CYS A 267 16.20 10.71 -17.61
CA CYS A 267 17.14 9.83 -18.29
C CYS A 267 17.27 8.52 -17.52
N SER A 268 17.00 7.43 -18.20
CA SER A 268 17.16 6.08 -17.69
C SER A 268 17.62 5.17 -18.80
N ALA A 269 18.40 4.16 -18.46
CA ALA A 269 18.91 3.20 -19.42
C ALA A 269 18.78 1.79 -18.86
N GLU A 270 18.53 0.85 -19.77
CA GLU A 270 18.65 -0.59 -19.55
C GLU A 270 19.98 -1.09 -20.10
N GLY A 271 20.42 -2.26 -19.68
CA GLY A 271 21.67 -2.87 -20.08
C GLY A 271 22.07 -3.93 -19.08
N HIS A 272 22.95 -4.83 -19.49
CA HIS A 272 23.39 -5.95 -18.65
C HIS A 272 24.91 -6.07 -18.70
N PRO A 273 25.65 -5.73 -17.62
CA PRO A 273 25.16 -5.30 -16.29
C PRO A 273 24.40 -3.96 -16.27
N PRO A 274 23.49 -3.73 -15.29
CA PRO A 274 22.68 -2.51 -15.23
C PRO A 274 23.53 -1.22 -15.26
N PRO A 275 23.24 -0.27 -16.18
CA PRO A 275 24.01 0.95 -16.29
C PRO A 275 23.70 1.94 -15.16
N VAL A 276 24.72 2.63 -14.67
CA VAL A 276 24.60 3.77 -13.77
C VAL A 276 24.40 5.03 -14.59
N ILE A 277 23.40 5.84 -14.21
CA ILE A 277 23.15 7.14 -14.84
C ILE A 277 23.98 8.22 -14.16
N ALA A 278 24.78 8.92 -14.96
CA ALA A 278 25.53 10.10 -14.56
C ALA A 278 25.21 11.26 -15.50
N TRP A 279 25.45 12.49 -15.06
CA TRP A 279 25.18 13.68 -15.84
C TRP A 279 26.39 14.61 -15.85
N THR A 280 26.62 15.28 -16.98
CA THR A 280 27.64 16.31 -17.15
C THR A 280 27.01 17.58 -17.72
N ARG A 281 27.71 18.70 -17.59
CA ARG A 281 27.34 19.99 -18.18
C ARG A 281 28.53 20.56 -18.92
N ALA A 282 28.34 20.94 -20.19
CA ALA A 282 29.40 21.49 -21.04
C ALA A 282 30.71 20.65 -21.05
N GLY A 283 30.58 19.32 -21.05
CA GLY A 283 31.72 18.38 -21.04
C GLY A 283 32.43 18.21 -19.69
N GLY A 284 31.99 18.88 -18.62
CA GLY A 284 32.53 18.78 -17.26
C GLY A 284 31.50 18.26 -16.22
N PRO A 285 31.91 18.02 -14.96
CA PRO A 285 30.98 17.59 -13.92
C PRO A 285 29.87 18.62 -13.70
N LEU A 286 28.69 18.17 -13.26
CA LEU A 286 27.65 19.09 -12.80
C LEU A 286 28.21 20.02 -11.72
N PRO A 287 27.73 21.28 -11.63
CA PRO A 287 28.08 22.16 -10.53
C PRO A 287 27.83 21.47 -9.17
N SER A 288 28.79 21.51 -8.25
CA SER A 288 28.66 20.96 -6.88
C SER A 288 27.75 21.81 -5.98
N ASP A 289 26.63 22.28 -6.52
CA ASP A 289 25.61 23.04 -5.79
C ASP A 289 24.42 22.15 -5.43
N ARG A 290 23.58 22.61 -4.49
CA ARG A 290 22.37 21.87 -4.09
C ARG A 290 21.22 21.98 -5.12
N ARG A 291 21.42 22.70 -6.23
CA ARG A 291 20.38 22.96 -7.22
C ARG A 291 20.38 21.90 -8.31
N HIS A 292 21.54 21.35 -8.65
CA HIS A 292 21.69 20.24 -9.57
C HIS A 292 21.68 18.93 -8.77
N SER A 293 20.64 18.12 -8.94
CA SER A 293 20.53 16.83 -8.25
C SER A 293 20.10 15.75 -9.22
N ILE A 294 20.80 14.61 -9.20
CA ILE A 294 20.39 13.41 -9.91
C ILE A 294 19.48 12.62 -8.97
N LEU A 295 18.22 12.43 -9.35
CA LEU A 295 17.25 11.66 -8.58
C LEU A 295 17.58 10.16 -8.66
N SER A 296 17.02 9.36 -7.75
CA SER A 296 17.17 7.89 -7.76
C SER A 296 16.70 7.22 -9.06
N THR A 297 15.86 7.91 -9.84
CA THR A 297 15.39 7.47 -11.17
C THR A 297 16.38 7.74 -12.31
N GLY A 298 17.53 8.38 -12.05
CA GLY A 298 18.49 8.83 -13.08
C GLY A 298 18.14 10.20 -13.71
N THR A 299 17.01 10.79 -13.34
CA THR A 299 16.57 12.10 -13.82
C THR A 299 17.44 13.22 -13.24
N LEU A 300 17.96 14.10 -14.09
CA LEU A 300 18.61 15.33 -13.64
C LEU A 300 17.54 16.38 -13.34
N ARG A 301 17.49 16.82 -12.09
CA ARG A 301 16.69 17.96 -11.65
C ARG A 301 17.57 19.17 -11.43
N VAL A 302 17.25 20.28 -12.09
CA VAL A 302 17.85 21.59 -11.84
C VAL A 302 16.83 22.49 -11.18
N MET A 303 17.03 22.79 -9.91
CA MET A 303 16.13 23.61 -9.08
C MET A 303 16.44 25.09 -9.20
N ARG A 304 15.41 25.92 -9.38
CA ARG A 304 15.56 27.39 -9.54
C ARG A 304 16.57 27.73 -10.65
N VAL A 305 16.24 27.30 -11.87
CA VAL A 305 17.03 27.51 -13.10
C VAL A 305 17.30 29.00 -13.31
N ALA A 306 18.55 29.43 -13.23
CA ALA A 306 18.97 30.79 -13.52
C ALA A 306 19.40 30.93 -14.99
N LEU A 307 19.47 32.16 -15.51
CA LEU A 307 19.99 32.41 -16.87
C LEU A 307 21.37 31.76 -17.12
N HIS A 308 22.23 31.68 -16.10
CA HIS A 308 23.55 31.05 -16.22
C HIS A 308 23.53 29.52 -16.25
N ASP A 309 22.40 28.87 -15.91
CA ASP A 309 22.25 27.42 -16.00
C ASP A 309 21.91 26.96 -17.43
N GLN A 310 21.55 27.91 -18.32
CA GLN A 310 21.39 27.69 -19.76
C GLN A 310 22.62 26.98 -20.33
N GLY A 311 22.40 26.05 -21.24
CA GLY A 311 23.47 25.30 -21.87
C GLY A 311 23.11 23.85 -22.11
N GLN A 312 24.09 23.12 -22.65
CA GLN A 312 23.96 21.72 -22.98
C GLN A 312 24.36 20.84 -21.78
N TYR A 313 23.46 19.95 -21.41
CA TYR A 313 23.66 18.88 -20.45
C TYR A 313 23.80 17.57 -21.20
N GLU A 314 24.51 16.59 -20.63
CA GLU A 314 24.64 15.27 -21.22
C GLU A 314 24.36 14.20 -20.18
N CYS A 315 23.47 13.28 -20.51
CA CYS A 315 23.23 12.09 -19.72
C CYS A 315 24.16 10.96 -20.19
N HIS A 316 24.81 10.28 -19.24
CA HIS A 316 25.74 9.18 -19.47
C HIS A 316 25.16 7.91 -18.84
N ALA A 317 24.85 6.90 -19.65
CA ALA A 317 24.56 5.56 -19.18
C ALA A 317 25.84 4.74 -19.21
N ILE A 318 26.37 4.45 -18.02
CA ILE A 318 27.69 3.85 -17.83
C ILE A 318 27.52 2.43 -17.32
N SER A 319 27.94 1.45 -18.09
CA SER A 319 28.08 0.06 -17.61
C SER A 319 29.49 -0.45 -17.91
N ALA A 320 29.81 -1.65 -17.40
CA ALA A 320 31.04 -2.34 -17.75
C ALA A 320 31.21 -2.61 -19.26
N ILE A 321 30.10 -2.60 -20.02
CA ILE A 321 30.06 -2.89 -21.46
C ILE A 321 30.37 -1.66 -22.31
N GLY A 322 30.19 -0.47 -21.73
CA GLY A 322 30.45 0.77 -22.43
C GLY A 322 29.61 1.91 -21.87
N VAL A 323 29.84 3.09 -22.45
CA VAL A 323 29.14 4.31 -22.13
C VAL A 323 28.33 4.74 -23.35
N ARG A 324 27.06 5.12 -23.13
CA ARG A 324 26.26 5.85 -24.11
C ARG A 324 25.92 7.22 -23.56
N THR A 325 25.88 8.21 -24.42
CA THR A 325 25.63 9.60 -24.03
C THR A 325 24.47 10.19 -24.82
N LEU A 326 23.66 11.02 -24.16
CA LEU A 326 22.58 11.78 -24.78
C LEU A 326 22.69 13.26 -24.40
N PRO A 327 22.89 14.16 -25.38
CA PRO A 327 22.87 15.59 -25.13
C PRO A 327 21.43 16.09 -25.00
N VAL A 328 21.24 17.13 -24.20
CA VAL A 328 19.98 17.88 -24.08
C VAL A 328 20.25 19.35 -23.81
N GLN A 329 19.49 20.22 -24.48
CA GLN A 329 19.63 21.66 -24.36
C GLN A 329 18.61 22.23 -23.36
N LEU A 330 19.10 22.98 -22.37
CA LEU A 330 18.29 23.87 -21.56
C LEU A 330 18.40 25.29 -22.11
N SER A 331 17.28 25.86 -22.56
CA SER A 331 17.15 27.28 -22.88
C SER A 331 16.40 27.97 -21.76
N VAL A 332 16.88 29.14 -21.32
CA VAL A 332 16.25 29.86 -20.21
C VAL A 332 15.63 31.14 -20.73
N THR A 333 14.30 31.25 -20.63
CA THR A 333 13.63 32.52 -20.92
C THR A 333 13.73 33.42 -19.69
N PRO A 334 14.16 34.69 -19.84
CA PRO A 334 14.15 35.62 -18.72
C PRO A 334 12.71 35.87 -18.27
N ARG A 335 12.51 36.01 -16.96
CA ARG A 335 11.19 36.38 -16.41
C ARG A 335 10.82 37.78 -16.87
N VAL A 336 9.83 37.91 -17.75
CA VAL A 336 9.16 39.20 -17.99
C VAL A 336 7.98 39.28 -17.03
N ILE A 337 8.30 39.70 -15.80
CA ILE A 337 7.26 39.98 -14.81
C ILE A 337 6.36 41.11 -15.33
N PRO A 338 5.07 41.13 -14.95
CA PRO A 338 4.17 42.18 -15.37
C PRO A 338 4.72 43.55 -14.92
N VAL A 339 4.61 44.57 -15.76
CA VAL A 339 4.96 45.96 -15.47
C VAL A 339 3.80 46.84 -15.88
N PHE A 340 3.40 47.79 -15.04
CA PHE A 340 2.31 48.69 -15.37
C PHE A 340 2.72 49.61 -16.52
N LEU A 341 1.89 49.63 -17.56
CA LEU A 341 1.92 50.68 -18.57
C LEU A 341 1.31 51.95 -17.98
N HIS A 342 0.17 51.79 -17.32
CA HIS A 342 -0.53 52.85 -16.60
C HIS A 342 -0.93 52.30 -15.22
N PRO A 343 -0.16 52.62 -14.15
CA PRO A 343 -0.57 52.25 -12.80
C PRO A 343 -1.85 53.02 -12.44
N PRO A 344 -2.75 52.41 -11.66
CA PRO A 344 -3.91 53.12 -11.18
C PRO A 344 -3.48 54.28 -10.28
N GLN A 345 -4.17 55.42 -10.41
CA GLN A 345 -3.90 56.61 -9.61
C GLN A 345 -4.95 56.76 -8.53
N ASP A 346 -4.59 57.43 -7.43
CA ASP A 346 -5.52 57.75 -6.34
C ASP A 346 -6.71 58.55 -6.88
N VAL A 347 -7.91 58.14 -6.48
CA VAL A 347 -9.15 58.79 -6.89
C VAL A 347 -9.87 59.27 -5.65
N VAL A 348 -10.34 60.51 -5.69
CA VAL A 348 -11.23 61.05 -4.66
C VAL A 348 -12.63 61.16 -5.25
N ALA A 349 -13.61 60.51 -4.62
CA ALA A 349 -14.99 60.46 -5.11
C ALA A 349 -15.99 60.61 -3.95
N GLU A 350 -17.22 61.02 -4.25
CA GLU A 350 -18.26 61.20 -3.22
C GLU A 350 -19.14 59.95 -3.08
N THR A 351 -19.74 59.76 -1.90
CA THR A 351 -20.69 58.65 -1.67
C THR A 351 -21.87 58.73 -2.64
N GLY A 352 -22.25 57.62 -3.25
CA GLY A 352 -23.33 57.47 -4.23
C GLY A 352 -22.91 57.69 -5.69
N GLN A 353 -21.63 57.99 -5.96
CA GLN A 353 -21.11 58.11 -7.33
C GLN A 353 -20.63 56.75 -7.86
N ASP A 354 -20.51 56.62 -9.17
CA ASP A 354 -19.81 55.50 -9.82
C ASP A 354 -18.38 55.93 -10.15
N VAL A 355 -17.41 55.02 -10.01
CA VAL A 355 -16.01 55.30 -10.37
C VAL A 355 -15.44 54.19 -11.25
N ALA A 356 -14.69 54.58 -12.28
CA ALA A 356 -13.92 53.67 -13.11
C ALA A 356 -12.43 53.92 -12.89
N ILE A 357 -11.69 52.88 -12.51
CA ILE A 357 -10.28 52.94 -12.17
C ILE A 357 -9.52 52.09 -13.18
N THR A 358 -8.76 52.77 -14.05
CA THR A 358 -8.00 52.12 -15.11
C THR A 358 -6.75 51.47 -14.55
N CYS A 359 -6.47 50.24 -15.00
CA CYS A 359 -5.19 49.60 -14.75
C CYS A 359 -4.80 48.77 -15.97
N ALA A 360 -3.61 49.06 -16.52
CA ALA A 360 -3.08 48.36 -17.68
C ALA A 360 -1.62 47.95 -17.43
N ALA A 361 -1.30 46.70 -17.74
CA ALA A 361 0.03 46.14 -17.56
C ALA A 361 0.46 45.31 -18.76
N GLN A 362 1.77 45.33 -19.03
CA GLN A 362 2.41 44.47 -20.01
C GLN A 362 3.22 43.39 -19.30
N GLY A 363 3.28 42.20 -19.88
CA GLY A 363 4.08 41.08 -19.39
C GLY A 363 4.02 39.94 -20.39
N ASP A 364 4.95 39.00 -20.30
CA ASP A 364 4.95 37.82 -21.16
C ASP A 364 5.06 36.55 -20.30
N PRO A 365 4.00 35.71 -20.18
CA PRO A 365 2.68 35.84 -20.81
C PRO A 365 1.89 37.08 -20.41
N GLN A 366 0.92 37.48 -21.25
CA GLN A 366 0.05 38.62 -20.99
C GLN A 366 -0.60 38.51 -19.60
N PRO A 367 -0.44 39.51 -18.72
CA PRO A 367 -0.89 39.42 -17.34
C PRO A 367 -2.40 39.47 -17.24
N THR A 368 -2.97 38.62 -16.40
CA THR A 368 -4.35 38.73 -15.97
C THR A 368 -4.44 39.84 -14.93
N ILE A 369 -5.36 40.77 -15.12
CA ILE A 369 -5.59 41.86 -14.18
C ILE A 369 -6.68 41.44 -13.21
N THR A 370 -6.35 41.52 -11.93
CA THR A 370 -7.29 41.29 -10.83
C THR A 370 -7.23 42.48 -9.90
N TRP A 371 -8.38 42.82 -9.34
CA TRP A 371 -8.45 43.89 -8.36
C TRP A 371 -8.63 43.30 -6.98
N VAL A 372 -7.84 43.82 -6.06
CA VAL A 372 -7.87 43.46 -4.65
C VAL A 372 -8.21 44.73 -3.88
N LYS A 373 -9.16 44.63 -2.97
CA LYS A 373 -9.47 45.72 -2.03
C LYS A 373 -9.02 45.26 -0.66
N GLU A 374 -8.03 45.94 -0.09
CA GLU A 374 -7.51 45.67 1.26
C GLU A 374 -7.11 44.20 1.51
N GLY A 375 -6.58 43.52 0.49
CA GLY A 375 -6.12 42.13 0.57
C GLY A 375 -7.15 41.06 0.18
N ILE A 376 -8.41 41.43 -0.09
CA ILE A 376 -9.46 40.51 -0.57
C ILE A 376 -9.69 40.71 -2.08
N GLN A 377 -9.66 39.62 -2.84
CA GLN A 377 -9.89 39.66 -4.28
C GLN A 377 -11.35 40.00 -4.60
N ILE A 378 -11.56 41.00 -5.47
CA ILE A 378 -12.87 41.42 -5.94
C ILE A 378 -13.39 40.40 -6.96
N THR A 379 -14.67 40.03 -6.83
CA THR A 379 -15.37 39.14 -7.77
C THR A 379 -16.48 39.89 -8.50
N GLU A 380 -16.72 39.50 -9.74
CA GLU A 380 -17.72 40.11 -10.62
C GLU A 380 -19.12 40.07 -10.00
N SER A 381 -19.79 41.21 -9.93
CA SER A 381 -21.11 41.35 -9.28
C SER A 381 -21.87 42.55 -9.85
N GLY A 382 -23.10 42.78 -9.37
CA GLY A 382 -23.86 43.99 -9.74
C GLY A 382 -23.21 45.31 -9.30
N LYS A 383 -22.20 45.28 -8.40
CA LYS A 383 -21.52 46.47 -7.87
C LYS A 383 -20.09 46.66 -8.41
N PHE A 384 -19.37 45.56 -8.66
CA PHE A 384 -18.00 45.59 -9.16
C PHE A 384 -17.94 44.90 -10.53
N HIS A 385 -17.49 45.63 -11.55
CA HIS A 385 -17.34 45.15 -12.91
C HIS A 385 -15.90 45.32 -13.40
N ILE A 386 -15.27 44.26 -13.90
CA ILE A 386 -13.90 44.31 -14.46
C ILE A 386 -13.96 44.09 -15.97
N SER A 387 -13.58 45.10 -16.74
CA SER A 387 -13.53 45.00 -18.20
C SER A 387 -12.28 44.27 -18.70
N GLN A 388 -12.30 43.85 -19.98
CA GLN A 388 -11.22 43.06 -20.60
C GLN A 388 -9.86 43.77 -20.64
N ASP A 389 -9.85 45.11 -20.60
CA ASP A 389 -8.65 45.93 -20.53
C ASP A 389 -8.10 46.09 -19.10
N GLY A 390 -8.76 45.50 -18.09
CA GLY A 390 -8.36 45.53 -16.69
C GLY A 390 -8.90 46.71 -15.88
N THR A 391 -9.78 47.53 -16.45
CA THR A 391 -10.41 48.66 -15.73
C THR A 391 -11.47 48.15 -14.76
N LEU A 392 -11.40 48.60 -13.50
CA LEU A 392 -12.41 48.31 -12.46
C LEU A 392 -13.46 49.42 -12.42
N SER A 393 -14.70 49.07 -12.68
CA SER A 393 -15.85 49.96 -12.47
C SER A 393 -16.57 49.57 -11.17
N ILE A 394 -16.75 50.54 -10.28
CA ILE A 394 -17.45 50.40 -9.00
C ILE A 394 -18.70 51.27 -9.06
N GLN A 395 -19.87 50.67 -8.92
CA GLN A 395 -21.15 51.37 -8.94
C GLN A 395 -21.63 51.70 -7.51
N ASP A 396 -22.32 52.83 -7.35
CA ASP A 396 -22.95 53.30 -6.11
C ASP A 396 -21.99 53.26 -4.90
N LEU A 397 -20.97 54.12 -4.92
CA LEU A 397 -19.89 54.16 -3.94
C LEU A 397 -20.39 54.39 -2.51
N GLY A 398 -20.13 53.47 -1.59
CA GLY A 398 -20.38 53.61 -0.15
C GLY A 398 -19.10 53.87 0.65
N VAL A 399 -19.18 54.27 1.93
CA VAL A 399 -17.98 54.47 2.79
C VAL A 399 -17.12 53.22 2.87
N ALA A 400 -17.75 52.05 2.92
CA ALA A 400 -17.06 50.76 2.94
C ALA A 400 -16.25 50.51 1.68
N ASP A 401 -16.55 51.20 0.56
CA ASP A 401 -15.79 51.14 -0.69
C ASP A 401 -14.56 52.02 -0.68
N GLN A 402 -14.33 52.82 0.36
CA GLN A 402 -13.06 53.48 0.57
C GLN A 402 -12.00 52.42 0.88
N GLY A 403 -10.79 52.67 0.44
CA GLY A 403 -9.67 51.83 0.85
C GLY A 403 -8.58 51.81 -0.19
N ARG A 404 -7.57 51.01 0.11
CA ARG A 404 -6.48 50.77 -0.80
C ARG A 404 -6.91 49.70 -1.79
N TYR A 405 -7.14 50.12 -3.02
CA TYR A 405 -7.36 49.20 -4.13
C TYR A 405 -6.01 48.91 -4.75
N GLU A 406 -5.71 47.64 -4.85
CA GLU A 406 -4.50 47.16 -5.46
C GLU A 406 -4.88 46.48 -6.76
N CYS A 407 -4.50 47.11 -7.86
CA CYS A 407 -4.51 46.42 -9.12
C CYS A 407 -3.33 45.47 -9.13
N ILE A 408 -3.60 44.18 -9.35
CA ILE A 408 -2.60 43.15 -9.46
C ILE A 408 -2.62 42.62 -10.88
N ALA A 409 -1.61 43.01 -11.64
CA ALA A 409 -1.33 42.41 -12.93
C ALA A 409 -0.44 41.19 -12.68
N ARG A 410 -0.98 40.00 -12.89
CA ARG A 410 -0.30 38.75 -12.61
C ARG A 410 -0.13 37.93 -13.88
N ASN A 411 1.08 37.50 -14.13
CA ASN A 411 1.34 36.36 -15.00
C ASN A 411 2.02 35.26 -14.18
N PRO A 412 2.32 34.09 -14.76
CA PRO A 412 2.96 32.99 -14.03
C PRO A 412 4.33 33.31 -13.41
N PHE A 413 4.99 34.41 -13.81
CA PHE A 413 6.38 34.71 -13.45
C PHE A 413 6.54 35.80 -12.41
N GLY A 414 5.48 36.54 -12.17
CA GLY A 414 5.44 37.55 -11.14
C GLY A 414 4.11 38.26 -11.20
N PHE A 415 3.96 39.17 -10.27
CA PHE A 415 2.92 40.15 -10.36
C PHE A 415 3.58 41.49 -10.11
N THR A 416 3.12 42.51 -10.82
CA THR A 416 3.28 43.85 -10.30
C THR A 416 1.95 44.22 -9.69
N SER A 417 2.04 44.89 -8.56
CA SER A 417 0.88 45.45 -7.90
C SER A 417 1.13 46.92 -7.70
N SER A 418 0.14 47.72 -8.08
CA SER A 418 0.18 49.14 -7.87
C SER A 418 -1.12 49.46 -7.18
N ALA A 419 -0.93 49.99 -5.98
CA ALA A 419 -2.01 50.39 -5.15
C ALA A 419 -2.34 51.84 -5.43
N MET A 420 -3.63 52.08 -5.50
CA MET A 420 -4.22 53.40 -5.44
C MET A 420 -5.08 53.50 -4.20
N GLN A 421 -5.21 54.70 -3.70
CA GLN A 421 -6.14 55.04 -2.65
C GLN A 421 -7.42 55.56 -3.29
N LEU A 422 -8.52 54.81 -3.16
CA LEU A 422 -9.84 55.37 -3.39
C LEU A 422 -10.24 56.04 -2.09
N THR A 423 -10.17 57.36 -2.06
CA THR A 423 -10.62 58.16 -0.93
C THR A 423 -12.05 58.56 -1.21
N ILE A 424 -12.99 57.96 -0.50
CA ILE A 424 -14.38 58.37 -0.64
C ILE A 424 -14.60 59.43 0.41
N THR A 425 -14.84 60.66 -0.01
CA THR A 425 -15.27 61.69 0.92
C THR A 425 -16.69 61.37 1.31
N ALA A 426 -16.79 60.55 2.35
CA ALA A 426 -18.02 60.07 2.92
C ALA A 426 -18.14 60.55 4.36
N THR A 427 -19.36 60.93 4.71
CA THR A 427 -19.78 60.99 6.09
C THR A 427 -19.87 59.55 6.62
N ASP A 428 -18.97 59.19 7.55
CA ASP A 428 -19.06 58.11 8.59
C ASP A 428 -18.47 56.67 8.38
N VAL A 429 -17.24 56.47 8.90
CA VAL A 429 -16.57 55.36 9.67
C VAL A 429 -16.87 53.84 9.44
N GLY A 430 -15.81 53.06 9.10
CA GLY A 430 -15.71 51.58 9.24
C GLY A 430 -15.10 51.12 10.58
N ARG A 431 -15.57 49.99 11.15
CA ARG A 431 -15.37 49.59 12.56
C ARG A 431 -14.05 48.82 12.81
N SER A 432 -13.24 49.32 13.73
CA SER A 432 -11.96 48.76 14.23
C SER A 432 -11.93 47.28 14.65
N GLY A 433 -13.07 46.57 14.76
CA GLY A 433 -13.14 45.18 15.26
C GLY A 433 -12.73 44.11 14.24
N ASP A 434 -13.01 44.30 12.95
CA ASP A 434 -12.80 43.29 11.90
C ASP A 434 -11.30 43.02 11.67
N THR A 435 -10.50 44.10 11.63
CA THR A 435 -9.04 44.05 11.46
C THR A 435 -8.35 43.30 12.61
N PHE A 436 -8.87 43.43 13.84
CA PHE A 436 -8.33 42.75 15.02
C PHE A 436 -8.55 41.23 14.95
N VAL A 437 -9.77 40.80 14.58
CA VAL A 437 -10.09 39.37 14.43
C VAL A 437 -9.24 38.74 13.31
N ALA A 438 -9.10 39.43 12.17
CA ALA A 438 -8.26 38.96 11.06
C ALA A 438 -6.77 38.83 11.41
N THR A 439 -6.26 39.69 12.31
CA THR A 439 -4.88 39.62 12.79
C THR A 439 -4.66 38.43 13.72
N SER A 440 -5.56 38.24 14.69
CA SER A 440 -5.51 37.11 15.61
C SER A 440 -5.61 35.77 14.88
N LEU A 441 -6.42 35.69 13.82
CA LEU A 441 -6.52 34.49 12.98
C LEU A 441 -5.22 34.17 12.24
N ARG A 442 -4.56 35.17 11.64
CA ARG A 442 -3.27 34.95 10.94
C ARG A 442 -2.19 34.42 11.87
N GLU A 443 -2.15 34.94 13.09
CA GLU A 443 -1.25 34.44 14.12
C GLU A 443 -1.61 33.00 14.55
N ALA A 444 -2.89 32.70 14.73
CA ALA A 444 -3.36 31.34 15.02
C ALA A 444 -2.92 30.34 13.94
N ILE A 445 -3.14 30.66 12.66
CA ILE A 445 -2.71 29.84 11.52
C ILE A 445 -1.20 29.59 11.58
N SER A 446 -0.41 30.66 11.73
CA SER A 446 1.05 30.57 11.81
C SER A 446 1.51 29.67 12.96
N SER A 447 0.94 29.85 14.15
CA SER A 447 1.31 29.10 15.36
C SER A 447 0.95 27.60 15.27
N VAL A 448 -0.26 27.27 14.79
CA VAL A 448 -0.71 25.88 14.62
C VAL A 448 0.08 25.20 13.51
N ASP A 449 0.30 25.86 12.37
CA ASP A 449 1.08 25.29 11.27
C ASP A 449 2.54 25.07 11.66
N HIS A 450 3.13 26.00 12.41
CA HIS A 450 4.48 25.82 12.94
C HIS A 450 4.56 24.59 13.86
N ALA A 451 3.62 24.42 14.79
CA ALA A 451 3.57 23.28 15.69
C ALA A 451 3.33 21.95 14.96
N ILE A 452 2.41 21.90 13.99
CA ILE A 452 2.16 20.72 13.15
C ILE A 452 3.40 20.37 12.33
N ASN A 453 4.07 21.35 11.72
CA ASN A 453 5.29 21.11 10.94
C ASN A 453 6.44 20.63 11.83
N SER A 454 6.56 21.15 13.06
CA SER A 454 7.50 20.66 14.06
C SER A 454 7.22 19.19 14.39
N THR A 455 5.96 18.86 14.70
CA THR A 455 5.52 17.48 14.99
C THR A 455 5.77 16.54 13.81
N ARG A 456 5.42 16.95 12.58
CA ARG A 456 5.69 16.17 11.37
C ARG A 456 7.18 15.96 11.16
N THR A 457 7.99 16.99 11.39
CA THR A 457 9.44 16.84 11.30
C THR A 457 9.93 15.85 12.36
N GLU A 458 9.48 15.95 13.60
CA GLU A 458 9.89 15.06 14.69
C GLU A 458 9.50 13.60 14.43
N LEU A 459 8.23 13.35 14.10
CA LEU A 459 7.66 12.03 13.88
C LEU A 459 8.21 11.33 12.62
N PHE A 460 8.44 12.08 11.54
CA PHE A 460 8.74 11.49 10.23
C PHE A 460 10.21 11.64 9.79
N SER A 461 11.02 12.47 10.45
CA SER A 461 12.46 12.59 10.12
C SER A 461 13.32 11.52 10.78
N LYS A 462 12.81 10.83 11.80
CA LYS A 462 13.53 9.81 12.56
C LYS A 462 12.80 8.47 12.47
N ARG A 463 13.56 7.37 12.41
CA ARG A 463 12.96 6.05 12.59
C ARG A 463 12.43 5.91 14.01
N PRO A 464 11.21 5.39 14.20
CA PRO A 464 10.65 5.17 15.53
C PRO A 464 11.52 4.15 16.27
N LYS A 465 12.04 4.53 17.43
CA LYS A 465 12.87 3.61 18.22
C LYS A 465 12.06 2.91 19.30
N THR A 466 10.82 3.36 19.51
CA THR A 466 10.10 3.08 20.74
C THR A 466 8.63 2.75 20.51
N PRO A 467 7.98 1.97 21.40
CA PRO A 467 6.54 1.74 21.32
C PRO A 467 5.73 3.03 21.49
N ASN A 468 6.24 4.02 22.22
CA ASN A 468 5.55 5.29 22.35
C ASN A 468 5.64 6.12 21.07
N ASP A 469 6.79 6.13 20.39
CA ASP A 469 6.96 6.76 19.08
C ASP A 469 5.96 6.13 18.10
N LEU A 470 5.86 4.79 18.10
CA LEU A 470 4.87 4.08 17.29
C LEU A 470 3.44 4.45 17.64
N LEU A 471 3.11 4.51 18.93
CA LEU A 471 1.77 4.94 19.35
C LEU A 471 1.47 6.37 18.89
N ALA A 472 2.44 7.27 18.95
CA ALA A 472 2.30 8.64 18.46
C ALA A 472 2.05 8.66 16.94
N LEU A 473 2.76 7.83 16.17
CA LEU A 473 2.55 7.68 14.73
C LEU A 473 1.20 7.05 14.38
N PHE A 474 0.76 6.07 15.15
CA PHE A 474 -0.56 5.48 15.00
C PHE A 474 -1.66 6.51 15.26
N ARG A 475 -1.52 7.28 16.35
CA ARG A 475 -2.48 8.35 16.69
C ARG A 475 -2.47 9.53 15.73
N TYR A 476 -1.41 9.70 14.95
CA TYR A 476 -1.32 10.76 13.95
C TYR A 476 -2.18 10.39 12.72
N PRO A 477 -3.23 11.18 12.38
CA PRO A 477 -4.11 10.84 11.27
C PRO A 477 -3.36 10.79 9.93
N ARG A 478 -3.61 9.76 9.13
CA ARG A 478 -3.00 9.61 7.79
C ARG A 478 -3.91 10.10 6.67
N ASP A 479 -5.21 9.94 6.87
CA ASP A 479 -6.24 10.45 5.98
C ASP A 479 -6.14 12.00 5.92
N PRO A 480 -5.95 12.58 4.72
CA PRO A 480 -5.89 14.03 4.54
C PRO A 480 -7.13 14.74 5.08
N TYR A 481 -8.30 14.12 4.97
CA TYR A 481 -9.55 14.75 5.39
C TYR A 481 -9.62 14.93 6.91
N THR A 482 -9.18 13.93 7.68
CA THR A 482 -9.08 13.98 9.14
C THR A 482 -8.05 15.03 9.56
N LEU A 483 -6.90 15.10 8.87
CA LEU A 483 -5.88 16.12 9.12
C LEU A 483 -6.42 17.54 8.90
N GLU A 484 -7.11 17.78 7.79
CA GLU A 484 -7.71 19.09 7.49
C GLU A 484 -8.79 19.47 8.50
N THR A 485 -9.66 18.51 8.86
CA THR A 485 -10.75 18.72 9.81
C THR A 485 -10.22 19.07 11.21
N ALA A 486 -9.24 18.31 11.72
CA ALA A 486 -8.67 18.59 13.03
C ALA A 486 -7.79 19.86 13.03
N ARG A 487 -7.05 20.14 11.94
CA ARG A 487 -6.30 21.40 11.78
C ARG A 487 -7.23 22.62 11.81
N ALA A 488 -8.34 22.56 11.06
CA ALA A 488 -9.32 23.64 11.06
C ALA A 488 -9.91 23.89 12.45
N GLY A 489 -10.20 22.82 13.20
CA GLY A 489 -10.67 22.90 14.59
C GLY A 489 -9.63 23.53 15.53
N GLU A 490 -8.36 23.17 15.40
CA GLU A 490 -7.26 23.70 16.22
C GLU A 490 -7.00 25.19 15.92
N ILE A 491 -6.99 25.61 14.65
CA ILE A 491 -6.87 27.03 14.25
C ILE A 491 -8.02 27.85 14.81
N PHE A 492 -9.23 27.32 14.69
CA PHE A 492 -10.44 27.98 15.16
C PHE A 492 -10.37 28.22 16.67
N GLU A 493 -10.02 27.21 17.46
CA GLU A 493 -9.85 27.37 18.91
C GLU A 493 -8.70 28.33 19.26
N ARG A 494 -7.53 28.19 18.62
CA ARG A 494 -6.37 29.04 18.89
C ARG A 494 -6.66 30.51 18.58
N THR A 495 -7.45 30.79 17.55
CA THR A 495 -7.89 32.15 17.21
C THR A 495 -8.70 32.76 18.36
N LEU A 496 -9.65 32.02 18.92
CA LEU A 496 -10.47 32.50 20.04
C LEU A 496 -9.64 32.72 21.30
N GLN A 497 -8.65 31.85 21.54
CA GLN A 497 -7.70 32.00 22.64
C GLN A 497 -6.87 33.29 22.49
N LEU A 498 -6.28 33.53 21.31
CA LEU A 498 -5.50 34.75 21.04
C LEU A 498 -6.32 36.03 21.18
N ILE A 499 -7.57 36.03 20.69
CA ILE A 499 -8.50 37.15 20.87
C ILE A 499 -8.70 37.43 22.38
N GLN A 500 -8.88 36.38 23.19
CA GLN A 500 -9.01 36.53 24.64
C GLN A 500 -7.74 37.09 25.29
N GLU A 501 -6.58 36.53 24.95
CA GLU A 501 -5.27 36.93 25.48
C GLU A 501 -4.97 38.40 25.15
N HIS A 502 -5.12 38.81 23.88
CA HIS A 502 -4.89 40.18 23.44
C HIS A 502 -5.80 41.20 24.11
N VAL A 503 -7.08 40.86 24.31
CA VAL A 503 -8.02 41.74 25.02
C VAL A 503 -7.63 41.86 26.50
N GLN A 504 -7.24 40.76 27.14
CA GLN A 504 -6.80 40.78 28.55
C GLN A 504 -5.50 41.55 28.76
N GLN A 505 -4.58 41.50 27.78
CA GLN A 505 -3.29 42.19 27.83
C GLN A 505 -3.36 43.67 27.43
N GLY A 506 -4.52 44.16 26.96
CA GLY A 506 -4.70 45.56 26.57
C GLY A 506 -3.91 45.95 25.32
N LEU A 507 -3.58 45.01 24.43
CA LEU A 507 -2.84 45.22 23.17
C LEU A 507 -3.68 45.93 22.07
N ILE A 508 -4.52 46.89 22.46
CA ILE A 508 -5.25 47.80 21.57
C ILE A 508 -4.27 48.89 21.13
N VAL A 509 -3.71 48.73 19.94
CA VAL A 509 -2.84 49.74 19.31
C VAL A 509 -3.69 50.98 19.00
N ASP A 510 -3.34 52.09 19.67
CA ASP A 510 -3.93 53.44 19.71
C ASP A 510 -5.25 53.61 20.51
N MET A 511 -5.09 54.10 21.75
CA MET A 511 -6.13 54.28 22.77
C MET A 511 -7.12 55.43 22.52
N ASN A 512 -7.25 55.92 21.29
CA ASN A 512 -8.32 56.88 20.96
C ASN A 512 -9.67 56.21 20.63
N VAL A 513 -9.74 54.87 20.56
CA VAL A 513 -11.00 54.11 20.48
C VAL A 513 -11.13 53.19 21.69
N THR A 514 -11.50 53.77 22.82
CA THR A 514 -11.81 53.03 24.05
C THR A 514 -13.20 52.38 23.93
N GLY A 515 -13.30 51.04 23.93
CA GLY A 515 -14.64 50.43 24.00
C GLY A 515 -14.81 48.91 23.88
N TYR A 516 -13.90 48.14 23.28
CA TYR A 516 -14.18 46.72 22.99
C TYR A 516 -13.81 45.78 24.15
N ARG A 517 -14.77 44.95 24.57
CA ARG A 517 -14.57 43.80 25.46
C ARG A 517 -14.45 42.52 24.61
N TYR A 518 -13.85 41.47 25.16
CA TYR A 518 -13.73 40.15 24.51
C TYR A 518 -15.07 39.68 23.93
N ASN A 519 -16.13 39.93 24.72
CA ASN A 519 -17.53 39.63 24.42
C ASN A 519 -18.07 40.30 23.15
N ASP A 520 -17.52 41.46 22.76
CA ASP A 520 -17.95 42.22 21.59
C ASP A 520 -17.34 41.64 20.29
N LEU A 521 -16.22 40.93 20.40
CA LEU A 521 -15.44 40.35 19.30
C LEU A 521 -15.80 38.89 19.00
N VAL A 522 -16.60 38.25 19.85
CA VAL A 522 -17.13 36.88 19.67
C VAL A 522 -18.63 36.89 19.30
N SER A 523 -19.05 37.92 18.57
CA SER A 523 -20.41 38.00 18.04
C SER A 523 -20.69 36.90 16.99
N PRO A 524 -21.94 36.52 16.73
CA PRO A 524 -22.30 35.59 15.65
C PRO A 524 -21.66 35.91 14.30
N HIS A 525 -21.50 37.19 13.99
CA HIS A 525 -20.86 37.65 12.76
C HIS A 525 -19.38 37.28 12.73
N TYR A 526 -18.60 37.66 13.76
CA TYR A 526 -17.18 37.33 13.86
C TYR A 526 -16.93 35.82 13.97
N LEU A 527 -17.80 35.09 14.66
CA LEU A 527 -17.71 33.65 14.78
C LEU A 527 -17.90 32.94 13.43
N ASN A 528 -18.85 33.39 12.61
CA ASN A 528 -19.02 32.89 11.24
C ASN A 528 -17.82 33.27 10.37
N MET A 529 -17.26 34.47 10.54
CA MET A 529 -16.05 34.90 9.85
C MET A 529 -14.85 34.02 10.20
N ILE A 530 -14.58 33.80 11.49
CA ILE A 530 -13.50 32.92 11.96
C ILE A 530 -13.73 31.49 11.45
N ALA A 531 -14.96 30.96 11.52
CA ALA A 531 -15.27 29.61 11.08
C ALA A 531 -15.09 29.41 9.55
N ASN A 532 -15.41 30.42 8.74
CA ASN A 532 -15.18 30.38 7.30
C ASN A 532 -13.68 30.44 6.99
N LEU A 533 -12.95 31.36 7.62
CA LEU A 533 -11.54 31.59 7.33
C LEU A 533 -10.61 30.52 7.93
N SER A 534 -11.01 29.85 9.02
CA SER A 534 -10.27 28.71 9.58
C SER A 534 -10.48 27.40 8.81
N GLY A 535 -11.46 27.36 7.89
CA GLY A 535 -11.87 26.15 7.16
C GLY A 535 -12.97 25.33 7.85
N CYS A 536 -13.35 25.64 9.09
CA CYS A 536 -14.36 24.89 9.84
C CYS A 536 -15.72 24.78 9.10
N SER A 537 -16.11 25.82 8.36
CA SER A 537 -17.37 25.85 7.62
C SER A 537 -17.42 24.77 6.52
N ALA A 538 -16.31 24.55 5.82
CA ALA A 538 -16.21 23.56 4.74
C ALA A 538 -16.30 22.11 5.25
N HIS A 539 -15.95 21.87 6.51
CA HIS A 539 -15.99 20.53 7.13
C HIS A 539 -17.31 20.22 7.83
N ARG A 540 -18.30 21.14 7.82
CA ARG A 540 -19.69 20.85 8.24
C ARG A 540 -20.39 20.06 7.12
N ARG A 541 -20.08 18.76 7.02
CA ARG A 541 -20.56 17.86 5.95
C ARG A 541 -22.09 17.84 5.83
N THR A 542 -22.57 17.90 4.59
CA THR A 542 -23.90 17.45 4.19
C THR A 542 -23.74 16.16 3.39
N PRO A 543 -24.07 14.98 3.94
CA PRO A 543 -23.90 13.72 3.23
C PRO A 543 -24.94 13.59 2.12
N ASN A 544 -24.55 12.95 1.02
CA ASN A 544 -25.43 12.68 -0.10
C ASN A 544 -26.12 11.33 0.10
N CYS A 545 -27.38 11.35 0.54
CA CYS A 545 -28.20 10.14 0.71
C CYS A 545 -29.15 9.86 -0.46
N SER A 546 -28.84 10.36 -1.67
CA SER A 546 -29.74 10.26 -2.84
C SER A 546 -29.79 8.86 -3.47
N ASP A 547 -28.79 8.00 -3.25
CA ASP A 547 -28.83 6.61 -3.70
C ASP A 547 -29.68 5.76 -2.75
N ILE A 548 -31.00 5.88 -2.92
CA ILE A 548 -31.98 5.18 -2.09
C ILE A 548 -31.80 3.65 -2.20
N CYS A 549 -31.40 3.13 -3.36
CA CYS A 549 -31.22 1.70 -3.59
C CYS A 549 -30.05 1.14 -2.79
N PHE A 550 -28.90 1.81 -2.81
CA PHE A 550 -27.74 1.43 -1.99
C PHE A 550 -28.05 1.59 -0.50
N HIS A 551 -28.55 2.77 -0.09
CA HIS A 551 -28.82 3.06 1.31
C HIS A 551 -29.98 2.23 1.89
N GLN A 552 -30.79 1.57 1.07
CA GLN A 552 -31.77 0.59 1.55
C GLN A 552 -31.10 -0.71 2.01
N LYS A 553 -29.99 -1.13 1.39
CA LYS A 553 -29.38 -2.46 1.61
C LYS A 553 -28.06 -2.44 2.36
N TYR A 554 -27.23 -1.41 2.15
CA TYR A 554 -25.86 -1.35 2.62
C TYR A 554 -25.54 -0.07 3.39
N ARG A 555 -24.62 -0.19 4.34
CA ARG A 555 -24.04 0.94 5.08
C ARG A 555 -23.04 1.68 4.20
N THR A 556 -22.97 3.00 4.35
CA THR A 556 -21.79 3.75 3.86
C THR A 556 -20.55 3.36 4.66
N HIS A 557 -19.37 3.73 4.17
CA HIS A 557 -18.11 3.48 4.88
C HIS A 557 -17.91 4.39 6.09
N ASP A 558 -18.46 5.61 6.04
CA ASP A 558 -18.37 6.59 7.11
C ASP A 558 -19.56 6.56 8.08
N GLY A 559 -20.49 5.60 7.94
CA GLY A 559 -21.68 5.48 8.77
C GLY A 559 -22.76 6.55 8.53
N SER A 560 -22.54 7.50 7.61
CA SER A 560 -23.57 8.46 7.20
C SER A 560 -24.78 7.76 6.56
N CYS A 561 -25.91 8.47 6.48
CA CYS A 561 -27.17 7.98 5.91
C CYS A 561 -27.76 6.73 6.59
N ASN A 562 -27.23 6.28 7.73
CA ASN A 562 -27.90 5.28 8.56
C ASN A 562 -29.23 5.83 9.08
N ASN A 563 -29.21 7.00 9.71
CA ASN A 563 -30.42 7.72 10.05
C ASN A 563 -30.81 8.67 8.91
N LEU A 564 -31.97 8.45 8.27
CA LEU A 564 -32.38 9.25 7.11
C LEU A 564 -32.87 10.66 7.48
N GLN A 565 -33.30 10.88 8.72
CA GLN A 565 -33.74 12.20 9.22
C GLN A 565 -32.57 13.04 9.72
N HIS A 566 -31.56 12.36 10.27
CA HIS A 566 -30.33 12.95 10.77
C HIS A 566 -29.10 12.22 10.20
N PRO A 567 -28.75 12.44 8.93
CA PRO A 567 -27.75 11.64 8.20
C PRO A 567 -26.36 11.54 8.81
N MET A 568 -25.97 12.45 9.71
CA MET A 568 -24.66 12.44 10.38
C MET A 568 -24.68 11.76 11.75
N TRP A 569 -25.83 11.31 12.27
CA TRP A 569 -25.85 10.59 13.54
C TRP A 569 -25.09 9.26 13.43
N GLY A 570 -24.11 9.06 14.30
CA GLY A 570 -23.25 7.90 14.30
C GLY A 570 -22.20 7.84 13.18
N ALA A 571 -22.11 8.87 12.32
CA ALA A 571 -21.09 8.92 11.29
C ALA A 571 -19.70 9.21 11.87
N SER A 572 -18.65 8.79 11.17
CA SER A 572 -17.26 9.11 11.50
C SER A 572 -16.98 10.61 11.38
N LEU A 573 -15.95 11.06 12.10
CA LEU A 573 -15.54 12.46 12.20
C LEU A 573 -16.62 13.41 12.72
N THR A 574 -17.51 12.89 13.57
CA THR A 574 -18.53 13.68 14.27
C THR A 574 -18.22 13.81 15.76
N ALA A 575 -18.90 14.74 16.43
CA ALA A 575 -18.76 14.93 17.86
C ALA A 575 -19.27 13.72 18.64
N PHE A 576 -18.53 13.31 19.68
CA PHE A 576 -19.09 12.43 20.69
C PHE A 576 -20.38 13.02 21.28
N GLN A 577 -21.37 12.17 21.52
CA GLN A 577 -22.62 12.56 22.14
C GLN A 577 -22.45 12.75 23.64
N ARG A 578 -23.29 13.59 24.26
CA ARG A 578 -23.24 13.83 25.71
C ARG A 578 -24.56 13.50 26.39
N LEU A 579 -24.45 12.83 27.53
CA LEU A 579 -25.56 12.65 28.48
C LEU A 579 -25.74 13.88 29.37
N LEU A 580 -24.62 14.52 29.73
CA LEU A 580 -24.54 15.62 30.67
C LEU A 580 -23.74 16.77 30.05
N LYS A 581 -24.04 18.01 30.47
CA LYS A 581 -23.27 19.18 30.03
C LYS A 581 -21.79 19.02 30.43
N PRO A 582 -20.83 19.38 29.57
CA PRO A 582 -19.41 19.25 29.89
C PRO A 582 -18.99 20.14 31.06
N ALA A 583 -18.02 19.67 31.82
CA ALA A 583 -17.47 20.33 33.00
C ALA A 583 -16.02 20.78 32.77
N TYR A 584 -15.86 21.91 32.10
CA TYR A 584 -14.57 22.61 31.94
C TYR A 584 -14.35 23.62 33.07
N GLN A 585 -13.09 23.90 33.42
CA GLN A 585 -12.72 24.82 34.50
C GLN A 585 -13.26 26.23 34.28
N ASN A 586 -13.18 26.72 33.04
CA ASN A 586 -13.75 28.00 32.61
C ASN A 586 -15.18 27.86 32.05
N GLY A 587 -15.78 26.67 32.13
CA GLY A 587 -17.11 26.37 31.59
C GLY A 587 -17.17 26.14 30.08
N PHE A 588 -16.05 26.26 29.33
CA PHE A 588 -16.07 26.10 27.88
C PHE A 588 -14.99 25.17 27.29
N ASN A 589 -13.69 25.36 27.58
CA ASN A 589 -12.63 24.55 26.93
C ASN A 589 -11.42 24.21 27.78
N LEU A 590 -11.21 24.86 28.93
CA LEU A 590 -10.03 24.65 29.76
C LEU A 590 -10.26 23.40 30.63
N PRO A 591 -9.44 22.33 30.48
CA PRO A 591 -9.58 21.12 31.28
C PRO A 591 -9.54 21.44 32.77
N ARG A 592 -10.24 20.65 33.59
CA ARG A 592 -10.11 20.76 35.04
C ARG A 592 -8.70 20.38 35.49
N GLY A 593 -8.10 21.16 36.38
CA GLY A 593 -6.72 20.98 36.83
C GLY A 593 -5.67 21.45 35.82
N PHE A 594 -6.04 22.30 34.85
CA PHE A 594 -5.09 22.87 33.88
C PHE A 594 -4.26 24.00 34.48
N SER A 595 -4.88 24.92 35.23
CA SER A 595 -4.16 25.88 36.07
C SER A 595 -4.19 25.44 37.53
N LEU A 596 -3.03 25.43 38.19
CA LEU A 596 -2.91 25.00 39.60
C LEU A 596 -3.52 26.04 40.57
N ALA A 597 -3.82 27.25 40.12
CA ALA A 597 -4.18 28.39 40.95
C ALA A 597 -5.68 28.76 40.95
N GLU A 598 -6.49 28.27 40.00
CA GLU A 598 -7.84 28.82 39.76
C GLU A 598 -8.90 27.76 39.41
N ASP A 599 -8.97 26.62 40.13
CA ASP A 599 -10.16 25.78 39.99
C ASP A 599 -11.31 26.46 40.77
N ALA A 600 -12.36 26.89 40.06
CA ALA A 600 -13.49 27.67 40.59
C ALA A 600 -14.37 26.94 41.64
N ARG A 601 -13.86 25.85 42.22
CA ARG A 601 -14.52 24.98 43.20
C ARG A 601 -13.57 24.68 44.37
N ASP A 602 -13.17 25.70 45.10
CA ASP A 602 -12.57 25.74 46.47
C ASP A 602 -11.41 24.78 46.87
N LEU A 603 -11.11 23.70 46.12
CA LEU A 603 -10.10 22.68 46.43
C LEU A 603 -9.41 22.17 45.14
N PRO A 604 -8.06 22.01 45.16
CA PRO A 604 -7.32 21.51 44.01
C PRO A 604 -7.61 20.02 43.75
N LEU A 605 -7.66 19.62 42.48
CA LEU A 605 -7.80 18.21 42.09
C LEU A 605 -6.52 17.40 42.32
N PRO A 606 -6.63 16.11 42.62
CA PRO A 606 -5.46 15.27 42.84
C PRO A 606 -4.68 15.05 41.53
N LEU A 607 -3.37 14.85 41.66
CA LEU A 607 -2.53 14.43 40.54
C LEU A 607 -2.99 13.05 40.04
N PRO A 608 -3.26 12.87 38.73
CA PRO A 608 -3.70 11.58 38.19
C PRO A 608 -2.78 10.41 38.54
N ARG A 609 -1.46 10.66 38.53
CA ARG A 609 -0.44 9.67 38.90
C ARG A 609 -0.55 9.22 40.35
N LEU A 610 -0.86 10.14 41.28
CA LEU A 610 -1.03 9.79 42.68
C LEU A 610 -2.25 8.89 42.90
N VAL A 611 -3.37 9.20 42.23
CA VAL A 611 -4.57 8.36 42.26
C VAL A 611 -4.27 6.99 41.66
N SER A 612 -3.53 6.95 40.55
CA SER A 612 -3.09 5.70 39.91
C SER A 612 -2.30 4.82 40.87
N THR A 613 -1.16 5.30 41.38
CA THR A 613 -0.23 4.47 42.17
C THR A 613 -0.78 4.05 43.53
N THR A 614 -1.73 4.79 44.10
CA THR A 614 -2.21 4.55 45.47
C THR A 614 -3.55 3.81 45.54
N MET A 615 -4.36 3.86 44.47
CA MET A 615 -5.72 3.30 44.47
C MET A 615 -6.01 2.39 43.26
N VAL A 616 -5.43 2.65 42.09
CA VAL A 616 -5.78 1.93 40.86
C VAL A 616 -4.75 0.85 40.51
N GLY A 617 -3.46 1.09 40.71
CA GLY A 617 -2.40 0.14 40.45
C GLY A 617 -2.41 -1.02 41.46
N THR A 618 -2.08 -2.23 40.99
CA THR A 618 -1.95 -3.42 41.84
C THR A 618 -0.85 -4.37 41.35
N GLU A 619 -0.19 -5.02 42.31
CA GLU A 619 0.70 -6.17 42.08
C GLU A 619 -0.05 -7.51 42.21
N THR A 620 -1.21 -7.51 42.87
CA THR A 620 -2.05 -8.70 43.07
C THR A 620 -2.95 -8.91 41.86
N ILE A 621 -3.02 -10.15 41.39
CA ILE A 621 -3.81 -10.55 40.22
C ILE A 621 -4.69 -11.73 40.60
N THR A 622 -5.97 -11.46 40.82
CA THR A 622 -6.99 -12.50 40.95
C THR A 622 -7.46 -12.99 39.56
N PRO A 623 -7.39 -14.29 39.24
CA PRO A 623 -7.95 -14.84 38.02
C PRO A 623 -9.49 -14.84 38.03
N ASP A 624 -10.11 -14.63 36.88
CA ASP A 624 -11.56 -14.80 36.68
C ASP A 624 -11.86 -16.27 36.39
N GLU A 625 -12.29 -17.01 37.42
CA GLU A 625 -12.60 -18.44 37.31
C GLU A 625 -13.79 -18.75 36.40
N GLN A 626 -14.59 -17.74 36.01
CA GLN A 626 -15.74 -17.93 35.13
C GLN A 626 -15.42 -17.61 33.67
N PHE A 627 -14.59 -16.58 33.44
CA PHE A 627 -14.36 -16.05 32.10
C PHE A 627 -12.91 -16.05 31.66
N THR A 628 -12.70 -16.40 30.40
CA THR A 628 -11.39 -16.46 29.77
C THR A 628 -10.88 -15.07 29.45
N HIS A 629 -9.59 -14.97 29.11
CA HIS A 629 -9.00 -13.71 28.68
C HIS A 629 -9.60 -13.18 27.34
N MET A 630 -10.30 -14.03 26.58
CA MET A 630 -11.07 -13.63 25.39
C MET A 630 -12.17 -12.60 25.71
N LEU A 631 -12.71 -12.58 26.94
CA LEU A 631 -13.70 -11.58 27.35
C LEU A 631 -13.13 -10.16 27.25
N MET A 632 -11.89 -9.96 27.73
CA MET A 632 -11.15 -8.71 27.60
C MET A 632 -10.86 -8.41 26.12
N GLN A 633 -10.33 -9.39 25.39
CA GLN A 633 -9.87 -9.19 24.03
C GLN A 633 -11.01 -8.79 23.07
N TRP A 634 -12.19 -9.39 23.22
CA TRP A 634 -13.38 -8.98 22.45
C TRP A 634 -13.82 -7.57 22.79
N GLY A 635 -13.78 -7.20 24.08
CA GLY A 635 -14.08 -5.83 24.52
C GLY A 635 -13.18 -4.79 23.82
N GLN A 636 -11.87 -5.04 23.76
CA GLN A 636 -10.93 -4.17 23.04
C GLN A 636 -11.20 -4.16 21.53
N PHE A 637 -11.40 -5.33 20.91
CA PHE A 637 -11.67 -5.42 19.48
C PHE A 637 -12.94 -4.67 19.09
N LEU A 638 -13.97 -4.72 19.94
CA LEU A 638 -15.25 -4.02 19.79
C LEU A 638 -15.13 -2.51 20.05
N ASP A 639 -14.37 -2.08 21.06
CA ASP A 639 -14.07 -0.64 21.32
C ASP A 639 -13.52 0.01 20.05
N HIS A 640 -12.58 -0.68 19.41
CA HIS A 640 -11.93 -0.22 18.19
C HIS A 640 -12.83 -0.24 16.95
N ASP A 641 -14.06 -0.75 17.03
CA ASP A 641 -15.07 -0.68 15.97
C ASP A 641 -15.94 0.58 16.08
N MET A 642 -16.02 1.18 17.28
CA MET A 642 -17.03 2.17 17.61
C MET A 642 -16.44 3.54 17.95
N ASP A 643 -15.26 3.56 18.59
CA ASP A 643 -14.64 4.81 18.96
C ASP A 643 -13.12 4.89 18.87
N GLN A 644 -12.69 6.07 18.45
CA GLN A 644 -11.32 6.51 18.45
C GLN A 644 -11.32 8.03 18.55
N THR A 645 -10.74 8.54 19.63
CA THR A 645 -10.56 9.99 19.73
C THR A 645 -9.39 10.45 18.87
N VAL A 646 -9.61 11.45 18.02
CA VAL A 646 -8.53 12.13 17.29
C VAL A 646 -7.67 12.91 18.30
N ALA A 647 -6.39 12.58 18.40
CA ALA A 647 -5.43 13.36 19.20
C ALA A 647 -5.10 14.67 18.47
N ALA A 648 -4.68 15.70 19.21
CA ALA A 648 -4.14 16.91 18.60
C ALA A 648 -3.08 16.56 17.55
N ILE A 649 -3.20 17.14 16.36
CA ILE A 649 -2.28 16.85 15.25
C ILE A 649 -0.89 17.39 15.59
N SER A 650 -0.86 18.58 16.19
CA SER A 650 0.33 19.10 16.85
C SER A 650 0.61 18.35 18.16
N MET A 651 1.82 17.85 18.33
CA MET A 651 2.40 17.37 19.59
C MET A 651 3.42 18.36 20.17
N SER A 652 3.35 19.60 19.71
CA SER A 652 4.19 20.73 20.13
C SER A 652 3.31 21.89 20.55
N ARG A 653 3.75 22.69 21.53
CA ARG A 653 3.03 23.89 22.01
C ARG A 653 2.75 24.86 20.87
N PHE A 654 1.54 25.43 20.87
CA PHE A 654 1.20 26.47 19.90
C PHE A 654 1.99 27.77 20.14
N SER A 655 2.37 28.06 21.39
CA SER A 655 3.06 29.31 21.72
C SER A 655 4.47 29.43 21.12
N ASP A 656 5.27 28.37 21.18
CA ASP A 656 6.69 28.42 20.80
C ASP A 656 7.22 27.17 20.08
N GLY A 657 6.34 26.21 19.74
CA GLY A 657 6.73 25.00 19.00
C GLY A 657 7.53 23.97 19.81
N ALA A 658 7.71 24.17 21.13
CA ALA A 658 8.40 23.19 21.97
C ALA A 658 7.58 21.87 22.07
N PRO A 659 8.19 20.68 21.86
CA PRO A 659 7.49 19.39 21.97
C PRO A 659 6.90 19.18 23.36
N CYS A 660 5.65 18.71 23.48
CA CYS A 660 5.08 18.44 24.81
C CYS A 660 5.83 17.33 25.54
N SER A 661 6.61 16.50 24.82
CA SER A 661 7.43 15.42 25.38
C SER A 661 8.62 15.95 26.18
N GLU A 662 9.02 17.20 25.94
CA GLU A 662 10.18 17.85 26.55
C GLU A 662 9.79 18.92 27.58
N VAL A 663 8.51 19.27 27.69
CA VAL A 663 8.01 20.30 28.62
C VAL A 663 6.95 19.78 29.58
N CYS A 664 6.93 20.34 30.79
CA CYS A 664 5.89 20.07 31.79
C CYS A 664 4.93 21.25 32.00
N SER A 665 5.04 22.31 31.19
CA SER A 665 4.06 23.41 31.20
C SER A 665 2.80 23.01 30.47
N ASN A 666 1.65 23.43 31.01
CA ASN A 666 0.36 23.29 30.36
C ASN A 666 0.16 24.46 29.40
N ASP A 667 0.16 24.18 28.11
CA ASP A 667 0.02 25.13 27.02
C ASP A 667 -0.48 24.34 25.81
N PRO A 668 -1.66 24.65 25.26
CA PRO A 668 -2.27 23.84 24.21
C PRO A 668 -1.30 23.56 23.04
N PRO A 669 -1.28 22.31 22.54
CA PRO A 669 -2.12 21.16 22.91
C PRO A 669 -1.57 20.34 24.10
N CYS A 670 -0.49 20.77 24.75
CA CYS A 670 0.13 20.06 25.86
C CYS A 670 -0.72 20.15 27.14
N PHE A 671 -0.93 19.01 27.79
CA PHE A 671 -1.59 18.92 29.08
C PHE A 671 -0.99 17.78 29.91
N SER A 672 0.29 17.94 30.24
CA SER A 672 1.14 16.90 30.82
C SER A 672 0.60 16.33 32.14
N VAL A 673 0.81 15.03 32.35
CA VAL A 673 0.44 14.34 33.59
C VAL A 673 1.52 14.60 34.63
N MET A 674 1.26 15.49 35.57
CA MET A 674 2.20 15.83 36.64
C MET A 674 2.44 14.64 37.58
N VAL A 675 3.68 14.48 38.02
CA VAL A 675 4.15 13.37 38.86
C VAL A 675 4.54 13.88 40.25
N PRO A 676 4.22 13.17 41.35
CA PRO A 676 4.65 13.54 42.70
C PRO A 676 6.18 13.60 42.85
N ALA A 677 6.69 14.51 43.69
CA ALA A 677 8.13 14.70 43.88
C ALA A 677 8.87 13.47 44.45
N ASN A 678 8.14 12.60 45.15
CA ASN A 678 8.63 11.35 45.74
C ASN A 678 8.32 10.11 44.89
N ASP A 679 7.86 10.26 43.64
CA ASP A 679 7.57 9.13 42.77
C ASP A 679 8.85 8.31 42.50
N PRO A 680 8.84 6.99 42.75
CA PRO A 680 10.04 6.17 42.68
C PRO A 680 10.60 6.04 41.25
N ARG A 681 9.77 6.29 40.22
CA ARG A 681 10.13 6.09 38.82
C ARG A 681 10.72 7.34 38.15
N VAL A 682 10.44 8.52 38.68
CA VAL A 682 10.80 9.79 38.02
C VAL A 682 11.79 10.57 38.87
N ARG A 683 13.06 10.15 38.84
CA ARG A 683 14.13 10.75 39.67
C ARG A 683 14.52 12.17 39.26
N ASN A 684 14.25 12.60 38.01
CA ASN A 684 14.68 13.89 37.44
C ASN A 684 13.63 14.55 36.50
N GLY A 685 12.36 14.13 36.53
CA GLY A 685 11.28 14.64 35.66
C GLY A 685 10.05 15.05 36.47
N ARG A 686 9.36 16.13 36.06
CA ARG A 686 8.18 16.66 36.79
C ARG A 686 6.84 16.12 36.26
N CYS A 687 6.82 15.42 35.12
CA CYS A 687 5.59 15.01 34.44
C CYS A 687 5.80 13.85 33.45
N MET A 688 4.71 13.24 32.97
CA MET A 688 4.63 12.40 31.78
C MET A 688 3.92 13.16 30.65
N PHE A 689 4.39 12.99 29.41
CA PHE A 689 3.81 13.59 28.21
C PHE A 689 2.33 13.26 28.05
N PHE A 690 1.53 14.26 27.68
CA PHE A 690 0.13 14.08 27.28
C PHE A 690 -0.30 15.23 26.36
N VAL A 691 -0.97 14.87 25.26
CA VAL A 691 -1.58 15.81 24.32
C VAL A 691 -3.09 15.72 24.40
N ARG A 692 -3.74 16.89 24.36
CA ARG A 692 -5.20 17.03 24.29
C ARG A 692 -5.75 16.42 23.01
N SER A 693 -7.01 16.03 23.05
CA SER A 693 -7.75 15.52 21.88
C SER A 693 -8.16 16.67 20.96
N SER A 694 -8.13 16.54 19.63
CA SER A 694 -8.54 17.61 18.71
C SER A 694 -10.02 17.99 18.91
N PRO A 695 -10.35 19.29 18.81
CA PRO A 695 -11.73 19.75 18.92
C PRO A 695 -12.51 19.55 17.63
N VAL A 696 -13.82 19.36 17.76
CA VAL A 696 -14.76 19.48 16.63
C VAL A 696 -14.82 20.94 16.18
N CYS A 697 -14.79 21.14 14.87
CA CYS A 697 -14.94 22.45 14.23
C CYS A 697 -16.16 23.22 14.75
N GLY A 698 -15.95 24.45 15.21
CA GLY A 698 -17.02 25.31 15.74
C GLY A 698 -17.51 24.95 17.15
N SER A 699 -16.72 24.19 17.92
CA SER A 699 -16.92 24.01 19.37
C SER A 699 -15.94 24.87 20.17
N GLY A 700 -16.13 24.97 21.49
CA GLY A 700 -15.26 25.78 22.36
C GLY A 700 -15.46 27.29 22.24
N MET A 701 -16.69 27.73 21.90
CA MET A 701 -17.05 29.13 21.65
C MET A 701 -17.94 29.71 22.74
N THR A 702 -17.77 31.00 23.02
CA THR A 702 -18.73 31.79 23.79
C THR A 702 -19.56 32.65 22.83
N SER A 703 -20.90 32.63 22.94
CA SER A 703 -21.77 33.62 22.30
C SER A 703 -22.72 34.22 23.33
N LEU A 704 -22.44 35.46 23.74
CA LEU A 704 -23.32 36.22 24.64
C LEU A 704 -24.57 36.74 23.93
N LEU A 705 -24.55 36.85 22.59
CA LEU A 705 -25.68 37.27 21.76
C LEU A 705 -26.68 36.14 21.48
N MET A 706 -26.21 34.89 21.36
CA MET A 706 -27.09 33.72 21.21
C MET A 706 -27.53 33.11 22.55
N ASN A 707 -27.06 33.67 23.67
CA ASN A 707 -27.27 33.12 25.02
C ASN A 707 -26.85 31.62 25.11
N SER A 708 -25.88 31.21 24.31
CA SER A 708 -25.44 29.81 24.17
C SER A 708 -23.91 29.71 24.14
N VAL A 709 -23.33 29.07 25.16
CA VAL A 709 -21.93 28.65 25.19
C VAL A 709 -21.86 27.25 24.56
N TYR A 710 -21.12 27.12 23.46
CA TYR A 710 -20.84 25.81 22.87
C TYR A 710 -19.50 25.34 23.43
N ALA A 711 -19.54 24.53 24.48
CA ALA A 711 -18.33 23.96 25.05
C ALA A 711 -17.56 23.10 24.03
N ARG A 712 -16.27 22.88 24.29
CA ARG A 712 -15.38 22.06 23.46
C ARG A 712 -15.91 20.64 23.35
N GLU A 713 -16.01 20.14 22.13
CA GLU A 713 -16.36 18.75 21.84
C GLU A 713 -15.22 18.03 21.14
N GLN A 714 -15.09 16.72 21.36
CA GLN A 714 -14.04 15.89 20.78
C GLN A 714 -14.58 15.06 19.61
N ILE A 715 -13.71 14.81 18.63
CA ILE A 715 -14.04 14.10 17.41
C ILE A 715 -13.92 12.59 17.64
N ASN A 716 -14.95 11.84 17.25
CA ASN A 716 -14.83 10.40 17.03
C ASN A 716 -14.38 10.15 15.60
N HIS A 717 -13.23 9.51 15.39
CA HIS A 717 -12.69 9.18 14.07
C HIS A 717 -13.42 8.00 13.41
N LEU A 718 -14.06 7.13 14.19
CA LEU A 718 -14.74 5.94 13.67
C LEU A 718 -16.24 6.16 13.50
N THR A 719 -16.88 5.28 12.72
CA THR A 719 -18.34 5.15 12.80
C THR A 719 -18.73 4.68 14.20
N SER A 720 -19.90 5.09 14.68
CA SER A 720 -20.36 4.65 16.00
C SER A 720 -20.98 3.25 16.00
N TYR A 721 -21.31 2.71 14.83
CA TYR A 721 -22.05 1.46 14.71
C TYR A 721 -21.14 0.27 14.99
N ILE A 722 -21.74 -0.86 15.41
CA ILE A 722 -21.04 -2.15 15.38
C ILE A 722 -21.19 -2.68 13.96
N ASP A 723 -20.29 -2.27 13.08
CA ASP A 723 -20.36 -2.53 11.64
C ASP A 723 -19.05 -3.04 11.03
N ALA A 724 -18.12 -3.45 11.90
CA ALA A 724 -16.80 -3.96 11.53
C ALA A 724 -15.93 -2.93 10.79
N SER A 725 -16.11 -1.63 11.06
CA SER A 725 -15.20 -0.56 10.62
C SER A 725 -13.75 -0.84 11.04
N ASN A 726 -13.52 -1.55 12.14
CA ASN A 726 -12.19 -2.01 12.54
C ASN A 726 -11.55 -3.04 11.57
N VAL A 727 -12.36 -3.65 10.69
CA VAL A 727 -11.94 -4.51 9.58
C VAL A 727 -11.95 -3.74 8.25
N TYR A 728 -12.94 -2.86 8.04
CA TYR A 728 -13.26 -2.26 6.74
C TYR A 728 -12.85 -0.79 6.55
N GLY A 729 -12.35 -0.12 7.58
CA GLY A 729 -12.10 1.33 7.59
C GLY A 729 -13.37 2.13 7.90
N SER A 730 -13.19 3.41 8.24
CA SER A 730 -14.28 4.36 8.54
C SER A 730 -14.42 5.45 7.48
N THR A 731 -13.74 5.28 6.34
CA THR A 731 -13.81 6.15 5.17
C THR A 731 -13.78 5.31 3.88
N GLU A 732 -14.25 5.88 2.78
CA GLU A 732 -14.16 5.25 1.46
C GLU A 732 -12.70 4.98 1.05
N GLN A 733 -11.80 5.92 1.34
CA GLN A 733 -10.38 5.79 1.02
C GLN A 733 -9.73 4.60 1.75
N GLU A 734 -9.92 4.50 3.07
CA GLU A 734 -9.38 3.39 3.86
C GLU A 734 -9.94 2.05 3.38
N SER A 735 -11.24 1.99 3.07
CA SER A 735 -11.88 0.80 2.50
C SER A 735 -11.22 0.38 1.19
N GLN A 736 -11.00 1.32 0.26
CA GLN A 736 -10.33 1.03 -1.01
C GLN A 736 -8.88 0.56 -0.81
N GLU A 737 -8.18 1.11 0.16
CA GLU A 737 -6.82 0.68 0.52
C GLU A 737 -6.77 -0.75 1.06
N LEU A 738 -7.84 -1.24 1.67
CA LEU A 738 -7.94 -2.59 2.25
C LEU A 738 -8.45 -3.64 1.25
N ARG A 739 -9.14 -3.23 0.18
CA ARG A 739 -9.78 -4.14 -0.79
C ARG A 739 -8.82 -4.64 -1.87
N ASP A 740 -8.94 -5.92 -2.23
CA ASP A 740 -8.32 -6.45 -3.44
C ASP A 740 -9.17 -6.07 -4.66
N LEU A 741 -8.84 -4.93 -5.26
CA LEU A 741 -9.49 -4.43 -6.47
C LEU A 741 -8.94 -5.08 -7.75
N SER A 742 -7.92 -5.95 -7.65
CA SER A 742 -7.36 -6.66 -8.82
C SER A 742 -8.20 -7.86 -9.24
N SER A 743 -9.02 -8.39 -8.34
CA SER A 743 -9.92 -9.50 -8.59
C SER A 743 -11.40 -9.08 -8.51
N ARG A 744 -12.28 -9.76 -9.26
CA ARG A 744 -13.73 -9.56 -9.18
C ARG A 744 -14.39 -10.37 -8.05
N LYS A 745 -13.62 -10.81 -7.06
CA LYS A 745 -14.09 -11.72 -6.00
C LYS A 745 -14.55 -10.99 -4.74
N GLY A 746 -14.43 -9.67 -4.69
CA GLY A 746 -14.83 -8.86 -3.54
C GLY A 746 -14.01 -9.15 -2.29
N LEU A 747 -12.72 -9.47 -2.43
CA LEU A 747 -11.83 -9.84 -1.33
C LEU A 747 -11.19 -8.61 -0.67
N LEU A 748 -10.72 -8.78 0.56
CA LEU A 748 -9.72 -7.92 1.19
C LEU A 748 -8.30 -8.37 0.81
N LYS A 749 -7.38 -7.41 0.71
CA LYS A 749 -5.96 -7.63 0.36
C LYS A 749 -5.32 -8.65 1.29
N GLN A 750 -4.56 -9.56 0.71
CA GLN A 750 -3.93 -10.66 1.42
C GLN A 750 -2.44 -10.38 1.66
N GLY A 751 -1.97 -10.67 2.87
CA GLY A 751 -0.56 -10.60 3.22
C GLY A 751 0.18 -11.92 3.03
N GLN A 752 1.28 -12.07 3.78
CA GLN A 752 2.10 -13.27 3.77
C GLN A 752 1.28 -14.52 4.10
N VAL A 753 1.58 -15.61 3.40
CA VAL A 753 1.02 -16.94 3.68
C VAL A 753 1.75 -17.55 4.87
N VAL A 754 1.00 -18.05 5.86
CA VAL A 754 1.53 -18.87 6.95
C VAL A 754 1.88 -20.25 6.39
N PRO A 755 3.18 -20.66 6.31
CA PRO A 755 3.56 -21.88 5.61
C PRO A 755 2.93 -23.16 6.16
N SER A 756 2.64 -23.20 7.47
CA SER A 756 2.06 -24.37 8.11
C SER A 756 0.59 -24.59 7.76
N SER A 757 -0.20 -23.52 7.56
CA SER A 757 -1.64 -23.61 7.30
C SER A 757 -2.05 -23.28 5.86
N GLY A 758 -1.19 -22.59 5.11
CA GLY A 758 -1.54 -22.02 3.80
C GLY A 758 -2.50 -20.83 3.89
N LYS A 759 -2.85 -20.35 5.09
CA LYS A 759 -3.75 -19.20 5.29
C LYS A 759 -2.97 -17.89 5.28
N HIS A 760 -3.60 -16.83 4.79
CA HIS A 760 -2.97 -15.50 4.71
C HIS A 760 -3.04 -14.76 6.04
N LEU A 761 -2.01 -13.99 6.35
CA LEU A 761 -2.04 -12.92 7.35
C LEU A 761 -2.60 -11.63 6.73
N LEU A 762 -2.83 -10.62 7.56
CA LEU A 762 -3.08 -9.26 7.10
C LEU A 762 -1.91 -8.76 6.22
N PRO A 763 -2.16 -7.89 5.23
CA PRO A 763 -1.10 -7.26 4.46
C PRO A 763 -0.27 -6.32 5.35
N PHE A 764 0.98 -6.08 5.00
CA PHE A 764 1.78 -5.05 5.68
C PHE A 764 1.36 -3.67 5.20
N ALA A 765 1.34 -2.70 6.12
CA ALA A 765 1.05 -1.32 5.77
C ALA A 765 2.25 -0.70 5.02
N VAL A 766 1.97 -0.08 3.88
CA VAL A 766 2.98 0.49 2.97
C VAL A 766 3.15 1.98 3.24
N GLY A 767 4.41 2.46 3.21
CA GLY A 767 4.75 3.87 3.34
C GLY A 767 4.94 4.33 4.79
N PRO A 768 5.84 5.31 5.06
CA PRO A 768 6.05 5.81 6.41
C PRO A 768 4.82 6.60 6.91
N PRO A 769 4.46 6.46 8.19
CA PRO A 769 5.17 5.75 9.24
C PRO A 769 4.38 4.48 9.64
N THR A 770 4.70 3.34 9.01
CA THR A 770 4.05 2.03 9.28
C THR A 770 4.99 1.01 9.91
N GLU A 771 6.14 1.47 10.43
CA GLU A 771 7.22 0.59 10.81
C GLU A 771 7.06 0.11 12.25
N CYS A 772 6.59 -1.11 12.48
CA CYS A 772 6.67 -1.76 13.81
C CYS A 772 8.11 -2.21 14.14
N MET A 773 9.10 -1.68 13.41
CA MET A 773 10.52 -2.03 13.47
C MET A 773 11.23 -1.14 14.47
N ARG A 774 11.13 -1.51 15.75
CA ARG A 774 11.64 -0.69 16.87
C ARG A 774 13.12 -0.89 17.18
N ASP A 775 13.64 -2.06 16.82
CA ASP A 775 15.02 -2.48 17.04
C ASP A 775 15.48 -3.25 15.79
N GLU A 776 16.64 -2.91 15.25
CA GLU A 776 17.26 -3.59 14.09
C GLU A 776 17.49 -5.09 14.36
N ASN A 777 17.52 -5.51 15.63
CA ASN A 777 17.72 -6.89 16.06
C ASN A 777 16.47 -7.65 16.54
N GLU A 778 15.38 -6.96 16.93
CA GLU A 778 14.19 -7.63 17.53
C GLU A 778 12.95 -7.66 16.62
N SER A 779 12.69 -6.65 15.78
CA SER A 779 11.45 -6.59 14.99
C SER A 779 11.73 -6.23 13.54
N PRO A 780 12.06 -7.20 12.67
CA PRO A 780 12.32 -6.95 11.24
C PRO A 780 11.04 -6.86 10.41
N VAL A 781 9.87 -6.74 11.04
CA VAL A 781 8.57 -6.89 10.38
C VAL A 781 7.76 -5.60 10.51
N PRO A 782 7.24 -5.03 9.40
CA PRO A 782 6.36 -3.86 9.43
C PRO A 782 5.05 -4.12 10.17
N CYS A 783 4.31 -3.06 10.47
CA CYS A 783 2.97 -3.20 11.02
C CYS A 783 2.00 -3.79 9.99
N PHE A 784 1.03 -4.57 10.46
CA PHE A 784 -0.09 -5.01 9.65
C PHE A 784 -1.06 -3.85 9.33
N LEU A 785 -1.65 -3.89 8.15
CA LEU A 785 -2.72 -3.00 7.71
C LEU A 785 -4.09 -3.62 8.04
N ALA A 786 -4.97 -2.84 8.65
CA ALA A 786 -6.34 -3.22 9.00
C ALA A 786 -7.25 -1.97 8.95
N GLY A 787 -8.57 -2.18 9.11
CA GLY A 787 -9.56 -1.09 9.17
C GLY A 787 -9.36 -0.12 10.33
N ASP A 788 -8.82 -0.60 11.45
CA ASP A 788 -8.37 0.25 12.55
C ASP A 788 -6.83 0.20 12.66
N HIS A 789 -6.22 1.38 12.67
CA HIS A 789 -4.77 1.54 12.70
C HIS A 789 -4.12 1.04 14.01
N ARG A 790 -4.89 0.86 15.10
CA ARG A 790 -4.39 0.32 16.38
C ARG A 790 -4.35 -1.21 16.38
N ALA A 791 -4.66 -1.89 15.28
CA ALA A 791 -4.60 -3.36 15.17
C ALA A 791 -3.27 -3.99 15.61
N ASN A 792 -2.17 -3.23 15.61
CA ASN A 792 -0.83 -3.65 16.02
C ASN A 792 -0.48 -3.26 17.46
N GLU A 793 -1.39 -2.64 18.21
CA GLU A 793 -1.15 -2.18 19.59
C GLU A 793 -0.63 -3.32 20.44
N GLN A 794 -1.27 -4.50 20.38
CA GLN A 794 -0.80 -5.73 21.00
C GLN A 794 -1.22 -6.98 20.19
N LEU A 795 -0.52 -8.10 20.38
CA LEU A 795 -0.59 -9.27 19.49
C LEU A 795 -1.92 -10.03 19.48
N GLY A 796 -2.61 -10.12 20.61
CA GLY A 796 -3.96 -10.68 20.71
C GLY A 796 -4.96 -9.89 19.87
N LEU A 797 -4.83 -8.56 19.83
CA LEU A 797 -5.65 -7.70 18.97
C LEU A 797 -5.34 -7.97 17.49
N THR A 798 -4.06 -8.04 17.11
CA THR A 798 -3.64 -8.39 15.75
C THR A 798 -4.16 -9.77 15.31
N ALA A 799 -4.19 -10.74 16.23
CA ALA A 799 -4.76 -12.07 15.98
C ALA A 799 -6.26 -12.00 15.69
N MET A 800 -7.01 -11.17 16.43
CA MET A 800 -8.44 -10.92 16.17
C MET A 800 -8.67 -10.26 14.80
N HIS A 801 -7.94 -9.19 14.45
CA HIS A 801 -8.06 -8.57 13.13
C HIS A 801 -7.75 -9.57 12.00
N THR A 802 -6.74 -10.43 12.18
CA THR A 802 -6.42 -11.47 11.19
C THR A 802 -7.56 -12.47 11.04
N LEU A 803 -8.20 -12.86 12.15
CA LEU A 803 -9.33 -13.80 12.15
C LEU A 803 -10.53 -13.25 11.36
N TRP A 804 -10.89 -11.99 11.60
CA TRP A 804 -12.05 -11.35 10.97
C TRP A 804 -11.81 -10.95 9.51
N PHE A 805 -10.58 -10.59 9.17
CA PHE A 805 -10.15 -10.46 7.77
C PHE A 805 -10.32 -11.78 7.00
N ARG A 806 -9.90 -12.90 7.61
CA ARG A 806 -10.06 -14.23 7.00
C ARG A 806 -11.53 -14.60 6.84
N GLU A 807 -12.38 -14.25 7.82
CA GLU A 807 -13.82 -14.53 7.74
C GLU A 807 -14.48 -13.80 6.57
N HIS A 808 -14.14 -12.52 6.34
CA HIS A 808 -14.61 -11.81 5.15
C HIS A 808 -14.24 -12.55 3.86
N ASN A 809 -12.95 -12.89 3.70
CA ASN A 809 -12.46 -13.53 2.49
C ASN A 809 -13.07 -14.93 2.27
N ARG A 810 -13.36 -15.66 3.36
CA ARG A 810 -14.08 -16.94 3.31
C ARG A 810 -15.50 -16.74 2.78
N ILE A 811 -16.26 -15.82 3.39
CA ILE A 811 -17.64 -15.52 2.98
C ILE A 811 -17.70 -15.03 1.53
N ALA A 812 -16.85 -14.07 1.14
CA ALA A 812 -16.81 -13.54 -0.22
C ALA A 812 -16.48 -14.63 -1.25
N THR A 813 -15.55 -15.53 -0.94
CA THR A 813 -15.20 -16.67 -1.81
C THR A 813 -16.38 -17.64 -1.98
N GLU A 814 -17.07 -17.98 -0.90
CA GLU A 814 -18.23 -18.87 -0.94
C GLU A 814 -19.42 -18.24 -1.68
N LEU A 815 -19.71 -16.95 -1.43
CA LEU A 815 -20.74 -16.20 -2.14
C LEU A 815 -20.43 -16.09 -3.63
N SER A 816 -19.17 -15.87 -4.01
CA SER A 816 -18.75 -15.82 -5.42
C SER A 816 -18.99 -17.15 -6.13
N ALA A 817 -18.82 -18.28 -5.42
CA ALA A 817 -19.12 -19.61 -5.96
C ALA A 817 -20.64 -19.87 -6.08
N LEU A 818 -21.44 -19.39 -5.11
CA LEU A 818 -22.91 -19.53 -5.11
C LEU A 818 -23.59 -18.62 -6.14
N ASN A 819 -23.03 -17.42 -6.34
CA ASN A 819 -23.55 -16.37 -7.20
C ASN A 819 -22.49 -15.90 -8.22
N PRO A 820 -22.17 -16.71 -9.26
CA PRO A 820 -21.12 -16.35 -10.22
C PRO A 820 -21.40 -15.09 -11.07
N HIS A 821 -22.64 -14.59 -11.02
CA HIS A 821 -23.09 -13.38 -11.72
C HIS A 821 -22.90 -12.10 -10.90
N TRP A 822 -22.61 -12.20 -9.60
CA TRP A 822 -22.32 -11.03 -8.76
C TRP A 822 -20.93 -10.47 -9.09
N ASP A 823 -20.83 -9.15 -9.13
CA ASP A 823 -19.55 -8.46 -9.27
C ASP A 823 -18.81 -8.35 -7.92
N GLY A 824 -17.58 -7.83 -7.98
CA GLY A 824 -16.73 -7.69 -6.80
C GLY A 824 -17.26 -6.71 -5.75
N ASP A 825 -18.01 -5.69 -6.15
CA ASP A 825 -18.56 -4.68 -5.21
C ASP A 825 -19.72 -5.29 -4.43
N LEU A 826 -20.64 -5.98 -5.11
CA LEU A 826 -21.75 -6.66 -4.47
C LEU A 826 -21.27 -7.77 -3.52
N LEU A 827 -20.29 -8.59 -3.95
CA LEU A 827 -19.67 -9.62 -3.11
C LEU A 827 -19.04 -9.02 -1.86
N TYR A 828 -18.29 -7.93 -2.00
CA TYR A 828 -17.67 -7.22 -0.88
C TYR A 828 -18.73 -6.69 0.10
N HIS A 829 -19.78 -6.03 -0.39
CA HIS A 829 -20.82 -5.44 0.46
C HIS A 829 -21.68 -6.49 1.18
N GLU A 830 -22.01 -7.61 0.53
CA GLU A 830 -22.72 -8.72 1.17
C GLU A 830 -21.84 -9.42 2.23
N ALA A 831 -20.56 -9.67 1.93
CA ALA A 831 -19.64 -10.23 2.92
C ALA A 831 -19.44 -9.28 4.12
N ARG A 832 -19.25 -7.98 3.87
CA ARG A 832 -19.18 -6.93 4.91
C ARG A 832 -20.43 -6.90 5.77
N LYS A 833 -21.61 -6.98 5.16
CA LYS A 833 -22.91 -7.00 5.85
C LYS A 833 -23.06 -8.22 6.75
N ILE A 834 -22.67 -9.41 6.29
CA ILE A 834 -22.71 -10.65 7.08
C ILE A 834 -21.72 -10.56 8.26
N VAL A 835 -20.49 -10.12 8.03
CA VAL A 835 -19.48 -9.95 9.09
C VAL A 835 -19.94 -8.97 10.17
N GLY A 836 -20.49 -7.82 9.79
CA GLY A 836 -21.06 -6.87 10.75
C GLY A 836 -22.19 -7.50 11.58
N ALA A 837 -23.07 -8.28 10.94
CA ALA A 837 -24.15 -8.99 11.62
C ALA A 837 -23.64 -10.09 12.59
N GLN A 838 -22.58 -10.81 12.21
CA GLN A 838 -21.90 -11.77 13.08
C GLN A 838 -21.32 -11.08 14.31
N MET A 839 -20.64 -9.94 14.16
CA MET A 839 -20.08 -9.16 15.28
C MET A 839 -21.19 -8.61 16.20
N GLN A 840 -22.29 -8.11 15.63
CA GLN A 840 -23.46 -7.68 16.39
C GLN A 840 -24.06 -8.84 17.20
N HIS A 841 -24.26 -10.00 16.57
CA HIS A 841 -24.82 -11.16 17.24
C HIS A 841 -23.91 -11.66 18.38
N ILE A 842 -22.62 -11.85 18.13
CA ILE A 842 -21.66 -12.27 19.17
C ILE A 842 -21.66 -11.28 20.33
N THR A 843 -21.67 -9.97 20.04
CA THR A 843 -21.67 -8.93 21.06
C THR A 843 -22.89 -9.00 21.97
N TYR A 844 -24.11 -9.06 21.41
CA TYR A 844 -25.33 -8.99 22.20
C TYR A 844 -25.81 -10.33 22.76
N ALA A 845 -25.51 -11.44 22.08
CA ALA A 845 -25.94 -12.77 22.49
C ALA A 845 -24.90 -13.51 23.34
N GLN A 846 -23.60 -13.27 23.13
CA GLN A 846 -22.54 -13.99 23.84
C GLN A 846 -21.76 -13.09 24.82
N TRP A 847 -21.32 -11.91 24.41
CA TRP A 847 -20.40 -11.10 25.22
C TRP A 847 -21.10 -10.24 26.28
N LEU A 848 -22.10 -9.43 25.90
CA LEU A 848 -22.83 -8.54 26.82
C LEU A 848 -23.43 -9.27 28.02
N PRO A 849 -24.05 -10.46 27.89
CA PRO A 849 -24.57 -11.19 29.05
C PRO A 849 -23.50 -11.52 30.11
N LYS A 850 -22.23 -11.65 29.72
CA LYS A 850 -21.11 -11.96 30.64
C LYS A 850 -20.58 -10.72 31.33
N VAL A 851 -20.66 -9.56 30.66
CA VAL A 851 -20.27 -8.26 31.23
C VAL A 851 -21.39 -7.68 32.10
N LEU A 852 -22.63 -7.73 31.64
CA LEU A 852 -23.78 -7.09 32.24
C LEU A 852 -24.58 -7.99 33.19
N GLY A 853 -24.38 -9.31 33.11
CA GLY A 853 -25.19 -10.30 33.83
C GLY A 853 -26.68 -10.19 33.52
N GLU A 854 -27.49 -10.96 34.25
CA GLU A 854 -28.96 -10.93 34.08
C GLU A 854 -29.53 -9.53 34.39
N ALA A 855 -29.04 -8.88 35.44
CA ALA A 855 -29.53 -7.57 35.87
C ALA A 855 -29.31 -6.49 34.80
N GLY A 856 -28.11 -6.42 34.21
CA GLY A 856 -27.81 -5.45 33.17
C GLY A 856 -28.46 -5.82 31.83
N MET A 857 -28.63 -7.10 31.49
CA MET A 857 -29.39 -7.49 30.30
C MET A 857 -30.89 -7.15 30.43
N LYS A 858 -31.47 -7.33 31.62
CA LYS A 858 -32.84 -6.87 31.91
C LYS A 858 -32.94 -5.35 31.81
N MET A 859 -31.93 -4.62 32.28
CA MET A 859 -31.84 -3.18 32.11
C MET A 859 -31.79 -2.82 30.64
N LEU A 860 -30.90 -3.42 29.84
CA LEU A 860 -30.78 -3.20 28.39
C LEU A 860 -32.13 -3.40 27.66
N GLY A 861 -32.86 -4.45 28.04
CA GLY A 861 -34.19 -4.80 27.52
C GLY A 861 -34.12 -5.48 26.15
N GLU A 862 -35.24 -6.02 25.70
CA GLU A 862 -35.35 -6.66 24.38
C GLU A 862 -35.34 -5.64 23.24
N TYR A 863 -34.99 -6.09 22.04
CA TYR A 863 -35.05 -5.28 20.83
C TYR A 863 -36.51 -5.06 20.40
N LYS A 864 -36.89 -3.80 20.15
CA LYS A 864 -38.26 -3.41 19.78
C LYS A 864 -38.39 -2.89 18.35
N GLY A 865 -37.35 -3.04 17.54
CA GLY A 865 -37.25 -2.43 16.21
C GLY A 865 -36.42 -1.15 16.19
N TYR A 866 -35.99 -0.75 14.99
CA TYR A 866 -35.24 0.48 14.76
C TYR A 866 -36.08 1.72 15.11
N ASN A 867 -35.48 2.66 15.84
CA ASN A 867 -36.09 3.94 16.21
C ASN A 867 -35.28 5.11 15.63
N PRO A 868 -35.79 5.85 14.62
CA PRO A 868 -35.07 6.96 14.01
C PRO A 868 -34.87 8.16 14.93
N ASN A 869 -35.52 8.21 16.10
CA ASN A 869 -35.31 9.27 17.09
C ASN A 869 -34.17 8.94 18.08
N VAL A 870 -33.56 7.76 17.98
CA VAL A 870 -32.41 7.37 18.80
C VAL A 870 -31.12 7.68 18.05
N ASN A 871 -30.30 8.55 18.65
CA ASN A 871 -28.97 8.84 18.12
C ASN A 871 -27.97 7.77 18.59
N ALA A 872 -27.48 6.95 17.67
CA ALA A 872 -26.51 5.89 17.91
C ALA A 872 -25.07 6.39 18.19
N GLY A 873 -24.81 7.70 18.06
CA GLY A 873 -23.49 8.27 18.30
C GLY A 873 -22.91 7.89 19.67
N ILE A 874 -21.61 7.57 19.71
CA ILE A 874 -20.93 7.19 20.95
C ILE A 874 -20.94 8.32 21.96
N LEU A 875 -21.30 7.99 23.20
CA LEU A 875 -21.29 8.90 24.33
C LEU A 875 -19.85 9.17 24.75
N ASN A 876 -19.51 10.44 24.97
CA ASN A 876 -18.17 10.85 25.38
C ASN A 876 -17.74 10.13 26.67
N ALA A 877 -18.63 10.09 27.68
CA ALA A 877 -18.40 9.36 28.93
C ALA A 877 -18.23 7.84 28.76
N PHE A 878 -18.79 7.26 27.68
CA PHE A 878 -18.58 5.85 27.36
C PHE A 878 -17.15 5.62 26.85
N ALA A 879 -16.74 6.32 25.79
CA ALA A 879 -15.43 6.21 25.16
C ALA A 879 -14.27 6.62 26.10
N THR A 880 -14.48 7.62 26.95
CA THR A 880 -13.40 8.16 27.80
C THR A 880 -13.27 7.49 29.15
N ALA A 881 -14.32 6.82 29.63
CA ALA A 881 -14.36 6.29 30.99
C ALA A 881 -15.05 4.93 31.10
N ALA A 882 -16.31 4.80 30.69
CA ALA A 882 -17.10 3.60 30.99
C ALA A 882 -16.54 2.35 30.29
N PHE A 883 -16.30 2.40 28.97
CA PHE A 883 -15.84 1.23 28.22
C PHE A 883 -14.39 0.85 28.50
N ARG A 884 -13.62 1.78 29.09
CA ARG A 884 -12.27 1.56 29.60
C ARG A 884 -12.21 0.67 30.85
N PHE A 885 -13.35 0.16 31.34
CA PHE A 885 -13.36 -0.91 32.35
C PHE A 885 -12.58 -2.14 31.90
N GLY A 886 -12.49 -2.39 30.58
CA GLY A 886 -11.69 -3.46 29.99
C GLY A 886 -10.22 -3.43 30.42
N HIS A 887 -9.66 -2.25 30.74
CA HIS A 887 -8.28 -2.14 31.26
C HIS A 887 -8.07 -2.89 32.59
N THR A 888 -9.13 -3.08 33.39
CA THR A 888 -9.09 -3.85 34.65
C THR A 888 -9.05 -5.36 34.42
N LEU A 889 -9.34 -5.82 33.20
CA LEU A 889 -9.43 -7.23 32.81
C LEU A 889 -8.17 -7.76 32.10
N ILE A 890 -7.19 -6.88 31.86
CA ILE A 890 -5.97 -7.21 31.14
C ILE A 890 -5.02 -8.00 32.06
N ASN A 891 -4.59 -9.19 31.60
CA ASN A 891 -3.53 -9.94 32.27
C ASN A 891 -2.16 -9.26 32.08
N PRO A 892 -1.25 -9.35 33.06
CA PRO A 892 0.12 -8.84 32.92
C PRO A 892 0.99 -9.67 31.95
N ILE A 893 0.50 -10.85 31.56
CA ILE A 893 1.17 -11.79 30.68
C ILE A 893 0.21 -12.13 29.53
N LEU A 894 0.73 -12.06 28.31
CA LEU A 894 0.08 -12.63 27.14
C LEU A 894 0.51 -14.09 26.99
N TYR A 895 -0.43 -14.98 27.28
CA TYR A 895 -0.23 -16.43 27.22
C TYR A 895 -0.16 -16.92 25.77
N ARG A 896 0.69 -17.92 25.54
CA ARG A 896 0.89 -18.56 24.24
C ARG A 896 0.97 -20.06 24.41
N LEU A 897 -0.01 -20.77 23.86
CA LEU A 897 -0.23 -22.18 24.13
C LEU A 897 -0.19 -23.03 22.86
N ASN A 898 0.39 -24.22 22.95
CA ASN A 898 0.35 -25.21 21.88
C ASN A 898 -1.02 -25.93 21.85
N GLU A 899 -1.16 -26.91 20.96
CA GLU A 899 -2.38 -27.73 20.79
C GLU A 899 -2.82 -28.52 22.04
N THR A 900 -1.92 -28.78 22.98
CA THR A 900 -2.22 -29.47 24.25
C THR A 900 -2.36 -28.51 25.44
N PHE A 901 -2.56 -27.21 25.16
CA PHE A 901 -2.72 -26.14 26.14
C PHE A 901 -1.52 -25.99 27.09
N GLN A 902 -0.32 -26.37 26.63
CA GLN A 902 0.95 -26.13 27.32
C GLN A 902 1.68 -24.93 26.70
N PRO A 903 2.56 -24.24 27.45
CA PRO A 903 3.36 -23.15 26.89
C PRO A 903 4.15 -23.59 25.64
N ILE A 904 4.16 -22.76 24.60
CA ILE A 904 5.03 -22.98 23.43
C ILE A 904 6.51 -22.84 23.83
N ARG A 905 7.44 -23.35 23.01
CA ARG A 905 8.89 -23.31 23.29
C ARG A 905 9.42 -21.91 23.58
N GLN A 906 8.88 -20.89 22.93
CA GLN A 906 9.23 -19.47 23.10
C GLN A 906 8.66 -18.85 24.40
N GLY A 907 7.85 -19.58 25.17
CA GLY A 907 7.27 -19.15 26.44
C GLY A 907 6.13 -18.14 26.30
N HIS A 908 5.70 -17.55 27.41
CA HIS A 908 4.73 -16.44 27.42
C HIS A 908 5.41 -15.08 27.29
N ILE A 909 4.64 -14.02 27.01
CA ILE A 909 5.18 -12.67 26.79
C ILE A 909 4.67 -11.73 27.89
N PRO A 910 5.54 -11.08 28.68
CA PRO A 910 5.13 -9.96 29.53
C PRO A 910 4.49 -8.86 28.68
N LEU A 911 3.38 -8.27 29.13
CA LEU A 911 2.56 -7.38 28.30
C LEU A 911 3.36 -6.21 27.68
N HIS A 912 4.29 -5.58 28.41
CA HIS A 912 5.13 -4.51 27.87
C HIS A 912 5.99 -4.91 26.66
N LYS A 913 6.26 -6.21 26.46
CA LYS A 913 6.99 -6.77 25.30
C LYS A 913 6.07 -7.24 24.18
N ALA A 914 4.77 -7.33 24.42
CA ALA A 914 3.78 -7.68 23.39
C ALA A 914 3.39 -6.46 22.54
N PHE A 915 3.55 -5.24 23.06
CA PHE A 915 3.15 -4.04 22.33
C PHE A 915 3.96 -3.82 21.05
N PHE A 916 3.27 -3.65 19.91
CA PHE A 916 3.87 -3.36 18.60
C PHE A 916 4.97 -4.34 18.17
N SER A 917 4.72 -5.65 18.30
CA SER A 917 5.72 -6.71 18.04
C SER A 917 5.28 -7.76 16.98
N PRO A 918 4.78 -7.35 15.79
CA PRO A 918 4.14 -8.24 14.82
C PRO A 918 5.04 -9.39 14.31
N PHE A 919 6.37 -9.25 14.42
CA PHE A 919 7.31 -10.33 14.12
C PHE A 919 7.02 -11.63 14.89
N ARG A 920 6.43 -11.55 16.10
CA ARG A 920 6.08 -12.73 16.89
C ARG A 920 4.98 -13.56 16.23
N ILE A 921 4.07 -12.94 15.48
CA ILE A 921 3.05 -13.69 14.72
C ILE A 921 3.70 -14.35 13.51
N THR A 922 4.59 -13.67 12.79
CA THR A 922 5.19 -14.20 11.57
C THR A 922 6.28 -15.26 11.83
N GLN A 923 6.96 -15.21 12.98
CA GLN A 923 8.12 -16.06 13.29
C GLN A 923 7.90 -17.03 14.46
N GLU A 924 6.95 -16.77 15.37
CA GLU A 924 6.77 -17.53 16.61
C GLU A 924 5.43 -18.30 16.68
N GLY A 925 4.95 -18.81 15.54
CA GLY A 925 3.87 -19.81 15.50
C GLY A 925 2.50 -19.33 15.03
N GLY A 926 2.40 -18.17 14.36
CA GLY A 926 1.14 -17.67 13.81
C GLY A 926 0.21 -17.10 14.88
N ILE A 927 -1.09 -17.10 14.59
CA ILE A 927 -2.12 -16.56 15.49
C ILE A 927 -2.64 -17.61 16.49
N ASP A 928 -2.48 -18.89 16.16
CA ASP A 928 -2.99 -20.03 16.93
C ASP A 928 -2.57 -20.04 18.40
N PRO A 929 -1.27 -19.88 18.75
CA PRO A 929 -0.86 -19.87 20.14
C PRO A 929 -1.44 -18.73 20.95
N LEU A 930 -1.65 -17.57 20.31
CA LEU A 930 -2.27 -16.40 20.93
C LEU A 930 -3.76 -16.64 21.15
N LEU A 931 -4.48 -17.17 20.15
CA LEU A 931 -5.89 -17.51 20.28
C LEU A 931 -6.12 -18.54 21.40
N ARG A 932 -5.35 -19.64 21.44
CA ARG A 932 -5.40 -20.60 22.56
C ARG A 932 -5.06 -19.94 23.89
N GLY A 933 -4.12 -19.01 23.91
CA GLY A 933 -3.82 -18.21 25.10
C GLY A 933 -4.99 -17.33 25.55
N LEU A 934 -5.79 -16.81 24.62
CA LEU A 934 -6.94 -15.95 24.93
C LEU A 934 -8.14 -16.74 25.45
N PHE A 935 -8.53 -17.82 24.77
CA PHE A 935 -9.68 -18.62 25.20
C PHE A 935 -9.30 -19.75 26.18
N GLY A 936 -8.04 -20.12 26.30
CA GLY A 936 -7.59 -21.26 27.10
C GLY A 936 -7.12 -20.92 28.51
N VAL A 937 -7.01 -19.63 28.86
CA VAL A 937 -6.62 -19.19 30.21
C VAL A 937 -7.67 -18.27 30.82
N PRO A 938 -7.83 -18.30 32.16
CA PRO A 938 -8.62 -17.31 32.88
C PRO A 938 -8.17 -15.87 32.56
N GLY A 939 -9.14 -14.98 32.41
CA GLY A 939 -8.87 -13.53 32.37
C GLY A 939 -8.50 -13.01 33.75
N LYS A 940 -8.11 -11.73 33.84
CA LYS A 940 -7.98 -11.06 35.13
C LYS A 940 -9.38 -10.68 35.63
N MET A 941 -9.70 -11.01 36.88
CA MET A 941 -10.94 -10.58 37.52
C MET A 941 -10.88 -9.08 37.84
N ARG A 942 -12.02 -8.40 37.65
CA ARG A 942 -12.20 -7.03 38.15
C ARG A 942 -12.54 -7.10 39.63
N VAL A 943 -11.57 -6.76 40.48
CA VAL A 943 -11.77 -6.60 41.93
C VAL A 943 -11.54 -5.12 42.27
N PRO A 944 -12.46 -4.44 42.99
CA PRO A 944 -12.32 -3.02 43.30
C PRO A 944 -11.00 -2.59 43.94
N SER A 945 -10.34 -3.48 44.68
CA SER A 945 -9.03 -3.26 45.30
C SER A 945 -7.83 -3.73 44.47
N GLU A 946 -8.05 -4.39 43.32
CA GLU A 946 -7.01 -4.92 42.43
C GLU A 946 -7.31 -4.52 40.98
N LEU A 947 -7.22 -3.24 40.64
CA LEU A 947 -7.71 -2.74 39.35
C LEU A 947 -6.73 -2.96 38.19
N LEU A 948 -5.79 -2.04 37.93
CA LEU A 948 -4.87 -2.16 36.80
C LEU A 948 -3.54 -2.76 37.27
N ASN A 949 -3.04 -3.74 36.52
CA ASN A 949 -1.76 -4.38 36.84
C ASN A 949 -0.56 -3.45 36.53
N MET A 950 0.58 -3.74 37.15
CA MET A 950 1.80 -2.93 37.01
C MET A 950 2.38 -2.84 35.59
N GLU A 951 2.02 -3.74 34.67
CA GLU A 951 2.43 -3.61 33.27
C GLU A 951 1.75 -2.41 32.58
N LEU A 952 0.60 -1.96 33.09
CA LEU A 952 -0.18 -0.84 32.58
C LEU A 952 0.03 0.47 33.34
N THR A 953 0.33 0.40 34.64
CA THR A 953 0.55 1.61 35.47
C THR A 953 2.03 1.99 35.56
N GLU A 954 2.94 1.02 35.54
CA GLU A 954 4.38 1.26 35.68
C GLU A 954 5.19 0.99 34.43
N LYS A 955 4.70 0.14 33.52
CA LYS A 955 5.49 -0.28 32.35
C LYS A 955 4.80 -0.03 31.01
N LEU A 956 3.75 0.80 30.97
CA LEU A 956 3.04 1.07 29.73
C LEU A 956 4.03 1.68 28.72
N PHE A 957 4.25 0.96 27.62
CA PHE A 957 5.22 1.31 26.59
C PHE A 957 6.64 1.58 27.14
N SER A 958 7.07 0.85 28.18
CA SER A 958 8.34 1.08 28.89
C SER A 958 9.60 0.81 28.10
N MET A 959 9.51 0.05 27.02
CA MET A 959 10.62 -0.18 26.09
C MET A 959 10.99 1.07 25.28
N ALA A 960 10.57 2.28 25.73
CA ALA A 960 10.59 3.51 24.97
C ALA A 960 11.38 4.68 25.57
N HIS A 961 11.51 4.76 26.89
CA HIS A 961 11.78 6.05 27.52
C HIS A 961 12.75 5.94 28.68
N SER A 962 13.27 7.10 29.09
CA SER A 962 13.78 7.32 30.45
C SER A 962 12.65 7.26 31.51
N VAL A 963 11.38 7.47 31.11
CA VAL A 963 10.16 7.43 31.94
C VAL A 963 9.01 6.75 31.16
N SER A 964 8.53 5.56 31.55
CA SER A 964 7.41 4.87 30.87
C SER A 964 6.07 5.65 30.96
N LEU A 965 4.95 5.16 30.44
CA LEU A 965 3.64 5.79 30.68
C LEU A 965 2.87 5.10 31.80
N ASP A 966 1.71 5.66 32.15
CA ASP A 966 0.76 5.14 33.14
C ASP A 966 -0.67 5.25 32.57
N LEU A 967 -1.30 4.11 32.27
CA LEU A 967 -2.59 4.07 31.62
C LEU A 967 -3.72 4.61 32.51
N ALA A 968 -3.69 4.36 33.81
CA ALA A 968 -4.70 4.87 34.74
C ALA A 968 -4.61 6.39 34.85
N ALA A 969 -3.39 6.93 34.98
CA ALA A 969 -3.19 8.37 35.03
C ALA A 969 -3.62 9.05 33.71
N ILE A 970 -3.34 8.43 32.56
CA ILE A 970 -3.79 8.91 31.24
C ILE A 970 -5.33 8.88 31.14
N ASN A 971 -6.01 7.87 31.67
CA ASN A 971 -7.49 7.80 31.64
C ASN A 971 -8.13 8.92 32.46
N ILE A 972 -7.60 9.20 33.65
CA ILE A 972 -8.04 10.31 34.49
C ILE A 972 -7.80 11.65 33.77
N GLN A 973 -6.59 11.85 33.24
CA GLN A 973 -6.23 13.08 32.52
C GLN A 973 -7.10 13.29 31.27
N ARG A 974 -7.39 12.22 30.51
CA ARG A 974 -8.28 12.26 29.33
C ARG A 974 -9.72 12.60 29.70
N GLY A 975 -10.22 12.10 30.83
CA GLY A 975 -11.54 12.50 31.35
C GLY A 975 -11.62 14.00 31.62
N ARG A 976 -10.55 14.60 32.19
CA ARG A 976 -10.47 16.05 32.43
C ARG A 976 -10.35 16.85 31.12
N ASP A 977 -9.56 16.37 30.16
CA ASP A 977 -9.42 16.96 28.82
C ASP A 977 -10.76 17.02 28.06
N HIS A 978 -11.56 15.96 28.17
CA HIS A 978 -12.87 15.85 27.52
C HIS A 978 -14.01 16.56 28.28
N GLY A 979 -13.68 17.24 29.38
CA GLY A 979 -14.66 17.93 30.23
C GLY A 979 -15.72 16.97 30.76
N ILE A 980 -15.34 15.74 31.13
CA ILE A 980 -16.28 14.77 31.69
C ILE A 980 -16.76 15.25 33.08
N PRO A 981 -18.08 15.32 33.31
CA PRO A 981 -18.61 15.68 34.61
C PRO A 981 -18.16 14.73 35.73
N PRO A 982 -18.13 15.21 36.99
CA PRO A 982 -17.83 14.39 38.15
C PRO A 982 -18.72 13.15 38.24
N TYR A 983 -18.20 12.11 38.88
CA TYR A 983 -18.89 10.83 39.12
C TYR A 983 -20.30 11.00 39.71
N ASN A 984 -20.46 11.94 40.66
CA ASN A 984 -21.74 12.15 41.35
C ASN A 984 -22.88 12.57 40.40
N ASP A 985 -22.56 13.30 39.32
CA ASP A 985 -23.56 13.76 38.35
C ASP A 985 -24.08 12.57 37.52
N PHE A 986 -23.20 11.61 37.21
CA PHE A 986 -23.56 10.38 36.53
C PHE A 986 -24.33 9.41 37.44
N ARG A 987 -24.07 9.40 38.75
CA ARG A 987 -24.91 8.67 39.71
C ARG A 987 -26.35 9.16 39.65
N VAL A 988 -26.56 10.48 39.69
CA VAL A 988 -27.90 11.08 39.59
C VAL A 988 -28.56 10.74 38.26
N PHE A 989 -27.82 10.83 37.15
CA PHE A 989 -28.32 10.39 35.84
C PHE A 989 -28.77 8.93 35.86
N CYS A 990 -28.00 8.06 36.54
CA CYS A 990 -28.30 6.65 36.70
C CYS A 990 -29.32 6.34 37.81
N ASN A 991 -30.07 7.34 38.27
CA ASN A 991 -31.10 7.22 39.29
C ASN A 991 -30.57 6.69 40.65
N LEU A 992 -29.32 7.01 40.97
CA LEU A 992 -28.71 6.81 42.28
C LEU A 992 -28.71 8.13 43.06
N SER A 993 -28.66 8.06 44.38
CA SER A 993 -28.66 9.25 45.24
C SER A 993 -27.40 10.09 45.07
N SER A 994 -27.51 11.41 44.93
CA SER A 994 -26.36 12.33 45.00
C SER A 994 -25.67 12.24 46.35
N ALA A 995 -24.38 11.86 46.38
CA ALA A 995 -23.59 11.85 47.61
C ALA A 995 -23.19 13.27 48.01
N GLN A 996 -23.48 13.66 49.25
CA GLN A 996 -22.96 14.90 49.84
C GLN A 996 -21.66 14.65 50.57
N GLU A 997 -21.56 13.48 51.24
CA GLU A 997 -20.37 13.01 51.96
C GLU A 997 -19.86 11.69 51.37
N PHE A 998 -18.60 11.34 51.61
CA PHE A 998 -18.03 10.07 51.13
C PHE A 998 -18.72 8.84 51.74
N GLU A 999 -19.36 8.96 52.90
CA GLU A 999 -20.14 7.89 53.53
C GLU A 999 -21.44 7.57 52.77
N ASP A 1000 -21.96 8.51 51.97
CA ASP A 1000 -23.13 8.28 51.11
C ASP A 1000 -22.83 7.35 49.94
N LEU A 1001 -21.54 7.03 49.70
CA LEU A 1001 -21.08 6.09 48.69
C LEU A 1001 -21.01 4.65 49.21
N ARG A 1002 -21.36 4.38 50.48
CA ARG A 1002 -21.20 3.06 51.12
C ARG A 1002 -21.94 1.90 50.44
N ASN A 1003 -22.97 2.20 49.65
CA ASN A 1003 -23.75 1.17 48.95
C ASN A 1003 -23.05 0.73 47.65
N GLU A 1004 -22.46 1.68 46.92
CA GLU A 1004 -21.77 1.42 45.65
C GLU A 1004 -20.28 1.13 45.86
N ILE A 1005 -19.67 1.65 46.93
CA ILE A 1005 -18.26 1.45 47.32
C ILE A 1005 -18.25 1.03 48.80
N LYS A 1006 -18.40 -0.27 49.05
CA LYS A 1006 -18.53 -0.84 50.40
C LYS A 1006 -17.24 -0.72 51.19
N ASN A 1007 -16.09 -0.89 50.53
CA ASN A 1007 -14.79 -0.84 51.16
C ASN A 1007 -14.50 0.57 51.74
N LEU A 1008 -14.37 0.64 53.06
CA LEU A 1008 -14.11 1.88 53.79
C LEU A 1008 -12.75 2.50 53.42
N GLU A 1009 -11.71 1.69 53.24
CA GLU A 1009 -10.36 2.17 52.90
C GLU A 1009 -10.36 2.90 51.53
N ILE A 1010 -11.09 2.36 50.55
CA ILE A 1010 -11.26 3.01 49.24
C ILE A 1010 -11.98 4.35 49.40
N ARG A 1011 -13.04 4.41 50.20
CA ARG A 1011 -13.78 5.66 50.45
C ARG A 1011 -12.93 6.71 51.16
N GLU A 1012 -12.09 6.31 52.11
CA GLU A 1012 -11.16 7.22 52.78
C GLU A 1012 -10.02 7.68 51.86
N LYS A 1013 -9.55 6.82 50.94
CA LYS A 1013 -8.62 7.24 49.87
C LYS A 1013 -9.26 8.27 48.94
N LEU A 1014 -10.49 8.05 48.49
CA LEU A 1014 -11.25 9.01 47.69
C LEU A 1014 -11.42 10.34 48.43
N ARG A 1015 -11.73 10.29 49.74
CA ARG A 1015 -11.82 11.46 50.61
C ARG A 1015 -10.51 12.22 50.66
N SER A 1016 -9.42 11.52 50.90
CA SER A 1016 -8.08 12.10 50.97
C SER A 1016 -7.63 12.74 49.65
N PHE A 1017 -8.01 12.18 48.51
CA PHE A 1017 -7.57 12.69 47.20
C PHE A 1017 -8.43 13.84 46.68
N TYR A 1018 -9.76 13.72 46.79
CA TYR A 1018 -10.68 14.64 46.12
C TYR A 1018 -11.26 15.71 47.05
N GLY A 1019 -11.21 15.52 48.37
CA GLY A 1019 -11.73 16.42 49.40
C GLY A 1019 -13.26 16.53 49.46
N THR A 1020 -13.94 16.44 48.31
CA THR A 1020 -15.39 16.44 48.17
C THR A 1020 -15.85 15.44 47.11
N THR A 1021 -17.03 14.85 47.31
CA THR A 1021 -17.67 13.92 46.36
C THR A 1021 -17.99 14.56 45.01
N LYS A 1022 -18.13 15.90 44.98
CA LYS A 1022 -18.37 16.70 43.77
C LYS A 1022 -17.18 16.79 42.83
N ASN A 1023 -15.99 16.37 43.28
CA ASN A 1023 -14.76 16.49 42.49
C ASN A 1023 -14.29 15.18 41.88
N ILE A 1024 -14.82 14.04 42.31
CA ILE A 1024 -14.34 12.70 41.92
C ILE A 1024 -14.42 12.51 40.41
N ASP A 1025 -13.28 12.20 39.77
CA ASP A 1025 -13.23 11.90 38.34
C ASP A 1025 -14.03 10.61 38.04
N LEU A 1026 -14.73 10.58 36.91
CA LEU A 1026 -15.63 9.47 36.57
C LEU A 1026 -14.90 8.12 36.47
N PHE A 1027 -13.80 8.04 35.70
CA PHE A 1027 -13.09 6.78 35.45
C PHE A 1027 -12.69 6.03 36.74
N PRO A 1028 -11.89 6.61 37.66
CA PRO A 1028 -11.46 5.88 38.84
C PRO A 1028 -12.64 5.49 39.75
N ALA A 1029 -13.68 6.32 39.83
CA ALA A 1029 -14.87 6.01 40.61
C ALA A 1029 -15.64 4.80 40.05
N LEU A 1030 -15.87 4.76 38.73
CA LEU A 1030 -16.53 3.62 38.08
C LEU A 1030 -15.78 2.32 38.34
N MET A 1031 -14.44 2.38 38.39
CA MET A 1031 -13.61 1.18 38.56
C MET A 1031 -13.69 0.62 39.99
N VAL A 1032 -13.78 1.48 41.00
CA VAL A 1032 -13.83 1.06 42.41
C VAL A 1032 -15.23 0.75 42.94
N GLU A 1033 -16.29 0.94 42.14
CA GLU A 1033 -17.61 0.44 42.49
C GLU A 1033 -17.59 -1.09 42.69
N ASP A 1034 -18.21 -1.56 43.76
CA ASP A 1034 -18.52 -2.97 43.95
C ASP A 1034 -19.39 -3.48 42.80
N LEU A 1035 -19.07 -4.68 42.33
CA LEU A 1035 -19.78 -5.29 41.21
C LEU A 1035 -21.23 -5.59 41.60
N VAL A 1036 -22.16 -5.32 40.67
CA VAL A 1036 -23.52 -5.88 40.77
C VAL A 1036 -23.40 -7.41 40.65
N PRO A 1037 -24.09 -8.21 41.49
CA PRO A 1037 -23.96 -9.67 41.45
C PRO A 1037 -24.16 -10.27 40.05
N GLY A 1038 -23.25 -11.16 39.66
CA GLY A 1038 -23.28 -11.82 38.34
C GLY A 1038 -22.80 -10.97 37.16
N THR A 1039 -22.32 -9.74 37.41
CA THR A 1039 -21.83 -8.82 36.37
C THR A 1039 -20.31 -8.62 36.47
N ARG A 1040 -19.75 -7.81 35.57
CA ARG A 1040 -18.41 -7.21 35.67
C ARG A 1040 -18.47 -5.68 35.80
N ALA A 1041 -19.65 -5.14 36.12
CA ALA A 1041 -19.93 -3.72 36.20
C ALA A 1041 -20.43 -3.31 37.59
N GLY A 1042 -20.03 -2.13 38.06
CA GLY A 1042 -20.70 -1.48 39.19
C GLY A 1042 -22.03 -0.87 38.74
N PRO A 1043 -22.87 -0.37 39.65
CA PRO A 1043 -24.20 0.13 39.30
C PRO A 1043 -24.18 1.33 38.33
N THR A 1044 -23.30 2.31 38.52
CA THR A 1044 -23.18 3.45 37.59
C THR A 1044 -22.57 3.00 36.27
N LEU A 1045 -21.52 2.16 36.32
CA LEU A 1045 -20.92 1.62 35.10
C LEU A 1045 -21.93 0.82 34.27
N MET A 1046 -22.71 -0.05 34.90
CA MET A 1046 -23.74 -0.87 34.24
C MET A 1046 -24.80 0.01 33.56
N CYS A 1047 -25.25 1.08 34.22
CA CYS A 1047 -26.16 2.07 33.64
C CYS A 1047 -25.58 2.73 32.38
N LEU A 1048 -24.30 3.14 32.41
CA LEU A 1048 -23.66 3.78 31.25
C LEU A 1048 -23.46 2.80 30.09
N LEU A 1049 -23.02 1.57 30.37
CA LEU A 1049 -22.85 0.53 29.36
C LEU A 1049 -24.19 0.17 28.70
N THR A 1050 -25.23 -0.13 29.50
CA THR A 1050 -26.56 -0.45 28.97
C THR A 1050 -27.18 0.69 28.19
N THR A 1051 -26.93 1.95 28.61
CA THR A 1051 -27.38 3.13 27.88
C THR A 1051 -26.73 3.20 26.50
N GLN A 1052 -25.40 3.04 26.40
CA GLN A 1052 -24.72 3.08 25.11
C GLN A 1052 -25.15 1.92 24.21
N PHE A 1053 -25.10 0.68 24.69
CA PHE A 1053 -25.46 -0.48 23.87
C PHE A 1053 -26.93 -0.46 23.44
N ARG A 1054 -27.85 0.06 24.26
CA ARG A 1054 -29.24 0.27 23.79
C ARG A 1054 -29.30 1.24 22.62
N ARG A 1055 -28.56 2.35 22.67
CA ARG A 1055 -28.54 3.36 21.60
C ARG A 1055 -27.93 2.80 20.32
N LEU A 1056 -26.87 2.01 20.43
CA LEU A 1056 -26.23 1.35 19.30
C LEU A 1056 -27.15 0.35 18.60
N ARG A 1057 -27.95 -0.38 19.36
CA ARG A 1057 -28.91 -1.34 18.82
C ARG A 1057 -30.15 -0.66 18.24
N ASP A 1058 -30.78 0.22 19.01
CA ASP A 1058 -32.09 0.78 18.69
C ASP A 1058 -31.98 1.92 17.67
N GLY A 1059 -30.84 2.63 17.62
CA GLY A 1059 -30.56 3.72 16.68
C GLY A 1059 -29.90 3.29 15.38
N ASP A 1060 -29.70 1.98 15.15
CA ASP A 1060 -29.06 1.44 13.95
C ASP A 1060 -30.09 0.85 12.98
N ARG A 1061 -30.30 1.52 11.85
CA ARG A 1061 -31.23 1.05 10.80
C ARG A 1061 -30.82 -0.27 10.19
N PHE A 1062 -29.54 -0.61 10.27
CA PHE A 1062 -28.95 -1.83 9.72
C PHE A 1062 -28.63 -2.86 10.83
N TRP A 1063 -29.19 -2.70 12.03
CA TRP A 1063 -29.17 -3.73 13.07
C TRP A 1063 -29.64 -5.06 12.47
N TYR A 1064 -28.90 -6.14 12.72
CA TYR A 1064 -29.10 -7.40 11.99
C TYR A 1064 -30.49 -8.02 12.16
N GLU A 1065 -31.22 -7.72 13.24
CA GLU A 1065 -32.59 -8.20 13.47
C GLU A 1065 -33.66 -7.22 12.96
N ASN A 1066 -33.28 -6.04 12.46
CA ASN A 1066 -34.24 -5.09 11.91
C ASN A 1066 -34.90 -5.68 10.65
N PRO A 1067 -36.24 -5.72 10.55
CA PRO A 1067 -36.92 -6.28 9.39
C PRO A 1067 -36.45 -5.65 8.08
N GLY A 1068 -36.13 -6.50 7.09
CA GLY A 1068 -35.65 -6.07 5.78
C GLY A 1068 -34.12 -6.00 5.65
N VAL A 1069 -33.36 -6.06 6.75
CA VAL A 1069 -31.89 -6.16 6.67
C VAL A 1069 -31.48 -7.55 6.16
N PHE A 1070 -32.03 -8.61 6.75
CA PHE A 1070 -31.90 -9.99 6.26
C PHE A 1070 -33.28 -10.62 6.10
N THR A 1071 -33.39 -11.63 5.23
CA THR A 1071 -34.60 -12.46 5.18
C THR A 1071 -34.74 -13.27 6.48
N PRO A 1072 -35.95 -13.72 6.88
CA PRO A 1072 -36.12 -14.54 8.09
C PRO A 1072 -35.25 -15.81 8.10
N ALA A 1073 -35.03 -16.42 6.94
CA ALA A 1073 -34.20 -17.61 6.78
C ALA A 1073 -32.70 -17.28 6.99
N GLN A 1074 -32.22 -16.20 6.38
CA GLN A 1074 -30.86 -15.68 6.59
C GLN A 1074 -30.63 -15.29 8.05
N LEU A 1075 -31.56 -14.57 8.68
CA LEU A 1075 -31.49 -14.18 10.09
C LEU A 1075 -31.36 -15.41 11.03
N THR A 1076 -32.10 -16.48 10.72
CA THR A 1076 -32.01 -17.75 11.46
C THR A 1076 -30.60 -18.35 11.39
N GLN A 1077 -29.91 -18.22 10.24
CA GLN A 1077 -28.51 -18.65 10.12
C GLN A 1077 -27.56 -17.72 10.86
N ILE A 1078 -27.72 -16.40 10.77
CA ILE A 1078 -26.87 -15.44 11.50
C ILE A 1078 -26.91 -15.69 13.01
N ARG A 1079 -28.08 -16.03 13.57
CA ARG A 1079 -28.26 -16.37 14.99
C ARG A 1079 -27.56 -17.67 15.44
N GLN A 1080 -26.98 -18.44 14.52
CA GLN A 1080 -26.14 -19.60 14.86
C GLN A 1080 -24.66 -19.24 15.02
N THR A 1081 -24.29 -18.00 14.67
CA THR A 1081 -22.90 -17.52 14.76
C THR A 1081 -22.40 -17.61 16.19
N SER A 1082 -21.18 -18.13 16.36
CA SER A 1082 -20.44 -18.05 17.61
C SER A 1082 -19.00 -17.65 17.34
N LEU A 1083 -18.35 -16.96 18.27
CA LEU A 1083 -16.93 -16.66 18.12
C LEU A 1083 -16.09 -17.95 18.02
N ALA A 1084 -16.52 -19.04 18.66
CA ALA A 1084 -15.91 -20.36 18.53
C ALA A 1084 -15.91 -20.86 17.07
N ARG A 1085 -17.04 -20.71 16.35
CA ARG A 1085 -17.14 -21.06 14.93
C ARG A 1085 -16.20 -20.23 14.07
N ILE A 1086 -16.17 -18.91 14.29
CA ILE A 1086 -15.27 -18.00 13.57
C ILE A 1086 -13.80 -18.42 13.78
N ILE A 1087 -13.43 -18.83 15.01
CA ILE A 1087 -12.09 -19.37 15.30
C ILE A 1087 -11.85 -20.68 14.55
N CYS A 1088 -12.79 -21.62 14.54
CA CYS A 1088 -12.64 -22.87 13.80
C CYS A 1088 -12.43 -22.65 12.29
N ASP A 1089 -13.19 -21.74 11.67
CA ASP A 1089 -13.09 -21.49 10.23
C ASP A 1089 -11.79 -20.78 9.85
N ASN A 1090 -11.30 -19.89 10.72
CA ASN A 1090 -10.29 -18.90 10.33
C ASN A 1090 -8.95 -19.00 11.08
N SER A 1091 -8.84 -19.81 12.14
CA SER A 1091 -7.55 -20.14 12.78
C SER A 1091 -6.63 -20.95 11.85
N ASP A 1092 -5.35 -21.10 12.21
CA ASP A 1092 -4.42 -21.89 11.40
C ASP A 1092 -4.73 -23.39 11.52
N HIS A 1093 -4.79 -23.93 12.75
CA HIS A 1093 -4.93 -25.37 13.01
C HIS A 1093 -5.81 -25.71 14.24
N ILE A 1094 -6.66 -24.81 14.73
CA ILE A 1094 -7.50 -25.10 15.90
C ILE A 1094 -8.69 -25.98 15.48
N GLN A 1095 -8.70 -27.23 15.96
CA GLN A 1095 -9.76 -28.22 15.67
C GLN A 1095 -10.66 -28.50 16.87
N GLN A 1096 -10.26 -28.10 18.07
CA GLN A 1096 -11.02 -28.28 19.30
C GLN A 1096 -10.90 -27.05 20.20
N LEU A 1097 -12.02 -26.63 20.77
CA LEU A 1097 -12.15 -25.48 21.66
C LEU A 1097 -13.50 -25.51 22.38
N GLN A 1098 -13.73 -24.57 23.31
CA GLN A 1098 -15.01 -24.42 23.98
C GLN A 1098 -16.12 -23.97 23.02
N ARG A 1099 -17.35 -24.43 23.25
CA ARG A 1099 -18.54 -23.90 22.55
C ARG A 1099 -18.71 -22.40 22.77
N ASP A 1100 -18.37 -21.93 23.97
CA ASP A 1100 -18.35 -20.52 24.34
C ASP A 1100 -16.94 -20.15 24.80
N VAL A 1101 -16.18 -19.53 23.90
CA VAL A 1101 -14.77 -19.18 24.14
C VAL A 1101 -14.57 -18.12 25.22
N PHE A 1102 -15.63 -17.47 25.69
CA PHE A 1102 -15.56 -16.53 26.81
C PHE A 1102 -15.64 -17.24 28.16
N GLN A 1103 -16.05 -18.51 28.22
CA GLN A 1103 -16.17 -19.27 29.48
C GLN A 1103 -14.96 -20.16 29.71
N VAL A 1104 -14.48 -20.18 30.96
CA VAL A 1104 -13.40 -21.08 31.38
C VAL A 1104 -13.90 -22.52 31.28
N ALA A 1105 -13.07 -23.40 30.70
CA ALA A 1105 -13.36 -24.81 30.60
C ALA A 1105 -12.08 -25.64 30.82
N SER A 1106 -12.22 -26.81 31.44
CA SER A 1106 -11.10 -27.70 31.70
C SER A 1106 -10.67 -28.43 30.44
N TYR A 1107 -9.39 -28.38 30.09
CA TYR A 1107 -8.84 -29.23 29.02
C TYR A 1107 -8.53 -30.63 29.55
N PRO A 1108 -8.86 -31.72 28.81
CA PRO A 1108 -9.57 -31.73 27.52
C PRO A 1108 -11.11 -31.79 27.64
N GLN A 1109 -11.68 -32.06 28.82
CA GLN A 1109 -13.10 -32.44 28.98
C GLN A 1109 -14.12 -31.39 28.53
N GLY A 1110 -13.76 -30.10 28.57
CA GLY A 1110 -14.61 -28.98 28.20
C GLY A 1110 -14.43 -28.48 26.75
N MET A 1111 -13.65 -29.19 25.95
CA MET A 1111 -13.42 -28.87 24.53
C MET A 1111 -14.33 -29.74 23.64
N VAL A 1112 -14.81 -29.18 22.54
CA VAL A 1112 -15.59 -29.89 21.51
C VAL A 1112 -14.92 -29.79 20.15
N GLY A 1113 -15.19 -30.75 19.27
CA GLY A 1113 -14.73 -30.69 17.88
C GLY A 1113 -15.35 -29.52 17.11
N CYS A 1114 -14.57 -28.90 16.23
CA CYS A 1114 -15.07 -27.84 15.36
C CYS A 1114 -16.26 -28.29 14.48
N GLU A 1115 -16.34 -29.57 14.13
CA GLU A 1115 -17.46 -30.19 13.42
C GLU A 1115 -18.78 -30.20 14.21
N GLU A 1116 -18.72 -30.08 15.54
CA GLU A 1116 -19.89 -30.02 16.42
C GLU A 1116 -20.40 -28.59 16.67
N ILE A 1117 -19.67 -27.58 16.20
CA ILE A 1117 -20.02 -26.17 16.34
C ILE A 1117 -20.69 -25.70 15.04
N PRO A 1118 -21.98 -25.33 15.08
CA PRO A 1118 -22.74 -24.98 13.90
C PRO A 1118 -22.14 -23.77 13.17
N GLY A 1119 -22.17 -23.81 11.84
CA GLY A 1119 -21.78 -22.72 10.96
C GLY A 1119 -22.97 -22.12 10.22
N VAL A 1120 -22.77 -20.91 9.69
CA VAL A 1120 -23.78 -20.20 8.89
C VAL A 1120 -23.90 -20.86 7.51
N ASP A 1121 -25.09 -21.29 7.13
CA ASP A 1121 -25.36 -21.82 5.78
C ASP A 1121 -25.56 -20.68 4.75
N LEU A 1122 -24.50 -20.35 4.02
CA LEU A 1122 -24.50 -19.28 3.01
C LEU A 1122 -25.35 -19.57 1.77
N ARG A 1123 -25.87 -20.79 1.58
CA ARG A 1123 -26.76 -21.12 0.45
C ARG A 1123 -28.05 -20.30 0.46
N LEU A 1124 -28.44 -19.74 1.61
CA LEU A 1124 -29.60 -18.83 1.71
C LEU A 1124 -29.33 -17.41 1.17
N TRP A 1125 -28.10 -17.13 0.72
CA TRP A 1125 -27.75 -15.92 -0.03
C TRP A 1125 -27.62 -16.20 -1.53
N GLN A 1126 -27.98 -17.40 -1.99
CA GLN A 1126 -28.01 -17.70 -3.41
C GLN A 1126 -29.13 -16.91 -4.10
N ASP A 1127 -28.77 -16.12 -5.10
CA ASP A 1127 -29.70 -15.39 -5.95
C ASP A 1127 -30.02 -16.24 -7.20
N CYS A 1128 -31.30 -16.42 -7.48
CA CYS A 1128 -31.74 -17.24 -8.59
C CYS A 1128 -31.86 -16.35 -9.84
N CYS A 1129 -30.86 -16.36 -10.73
CA CYS A 1129 -31.02 -15.76 -12.05
C CYS A 1129 -32.21 -16.42 -12.78
N GLU A 1130 -33.06 -15.62 -13.44
CA GLU A 1130 -34.15 -16.10 -14.31
C GLU A 1130 -33.63 -17.05 -15.43
N ASP A 1131 -32.34 -16.99 -15.77
CA ASP A 1131 -31.68 -17.88 -16.73
C ASP A 1131 -31.25 -19.27 -16.19
N CYS A 1132 -31.35 -19.52 -14.87
CA CYS A 1132 -30.98 -20.82 -14.31
C CYS A 1132 -32.04 -21.92 -14.54
N GLN A 1133 -33.21 -21.59 -15.08
CA GLN A 1133 -34.25 -22.58 -15.40
C GLN A 1133 -33.99 -23.37 -16.69
N THR A 1134 -32.98 -23.03 -17.50
CA THR A 1134 -32.72 -23.71 -18.79
C THR A 1134 -31.53 -24.68 -18.80
N ARG A 1135 -30.88 -24.94 -17.67
CA ARG A 1135 -29.93 -26.07 -17.55
C ARG A 1135 -30.28 -26.95 -16.37
N GLY A 1136 -31.25 -27.84 -16.60
CA GLY A 1136 -31.52 -28.95 -15.71
C GLY A 1136 -30.28 -29.81 -15.51
N HIS A 1137 -29.74 -29.79 -14.29
CA HIS A 1137 -29.04 -30.92 -13.66
C HIS A 1137 -28.80 -30.68 -12.15
N PHE A 1138 -29.88 -30.50 -11.38
CA PHE A 1138 -29.84 -30.69 -9.91
C PHE A 1138 -30.33 -32.10 -9.54
N ARG A 1139 -29.55 -33.11 -9.94
CA ARG A 1139 -29.57 -34.47 -9.40
C ARG A 1139 -28.16 -35.08 -9.51
N ALA A 1140 -27.21 -34.57 -8.73
CA ALA A 1140 -25.91 -35.25 -8.57
C ALA A 1140 -25.09 -34.87 -7.31
N LEU A 1141 -25.38 -33.74 -6.64
CA LEU A 1141 -24.54 -33.28 -5.52
C LEU A 1141 -25.15 -33.48 -4.11
N SER A 1142 -26.42 -33.88 -3.98
CA SER A 1142 -27.03 -34.22 -2.69
C SER A 1142 -26.82 -35.67 -2.24
N GLN A 1143 -26.20 -36.52 -3.06
CA GLN A 1143 -25.99 -37.94 -2.75
C GLN A 1143 -24.60 -38.28 -2.15
N ARG A 1144 -23.65 -37.33 -2.11
CA ARG A 1144 -22.31 -37.60 -1.54
C ARG A 1144 -22.10 -37.22 -0.07
N PHE A 1145 -23.10 -36.64 0.59
CA PHE A 1145 -23.05 -36.32 2.04
C PHE A 1145 -24.12 -37.01 2.89
N ARG A 1146 -24.80 -38.03 2.34
CA ARG A 1146 -25.76 -38.86 3.10
C ARG A 1146 -25.17 -40.15 3.69
N SER A 1147 -23.85 -40.33 3.68
CA SER A 1147 -23.19 -41.47 4.35
C SER A 1147 -22.32 -41.00 5.50
N LYS A 1148 -22.95 -40.47 6.56
CA LYS A 1148 -22.46 -40.43 7.97
C LYS A 1148 -23.47 -39.63 8.81
N ARG A 1149 -24.65 -40.21 9.03
CA ARG A 1149 -25.51 -39.87 10.17
C ARG A 1149 -25.65 -41.13 11.01
N SER A 1150 -25.16 -41.07 12.24
CA SER A 1150 -25.58 -42.00 13.30
C SER A 1150 -27.03 -41.67 13.69
N PRO A 1151 -27.87 -42.66 14.02
CA PRO A 1151 -29.30 -42.47 14.20
C PRO A 1151 -29.65 -42.06 15.63
N GLY A 1152 -30.62 -41.16 15.76
CA GLY A 1152 -31.33 -40.92 17.02
C GLY A 1152 -31.44 -39.44 17.33
N PHE A 1153 -32.54 -38.81 16.90
CA PHE A 1153 -33.29 -37.79 17.62
C PHE A 1153 -34.45 -37.36 16.70
N SER A 1154 -35.65 -37.87 17.00
CA SER A 1154 -36.90 -37.43 16.40
C SER A 1154 -37.55 -36.39 17.31
N TYR A 1155 -37.81 -35.18 16.79
CA TYR A 1155 -38.74 -34.24 17.40
C TYR A 1155 -40.09 -34.28 16.65
N PRO A 1156 -41.22 -34.06 17.34
CA PRO A 1156 -42.56 -34.20 16.75
C PRO A 1156 -42.89 -32.98 15.87
N GLU A 1157 -43.54 -33.24 14.74
CA GLU A 1157 -44.13 -32.22 13.87
C GLU A 1157 -45.33 -31.56 14.57
N GLU A 1158 -45.28 -30.24 14.73
CA GLU A 1158 -46.47 -29.42 15.00
C GLU A 1158 -47.18 -29.07 13.68
N ASN A 1159 -48.50 -29.21 13.75
CA ASN A 1159 -49.49 -29.13 12.69
C ASN A 1159 -49.75 -27.66 12.28
N PRO A 1160 -49.66 -27.28 10.99
CA PRO A 1160 -49.85 -25.89 10.59
C PRO A 1160 -51.34 -25.59 10.39
N ALA A 1161 -52.00 -25.18 11.47
CA ALA A 1161 -53.26 -24.46 11.39
C ALA A 1161 -53.47 -23.61 12.66
N LYS A 1162 -52.81 -22.43 12.71
CA LYS A 1162 -53.33 -21.17 13.28
C LYS A 1162 -52.36 -20.02 13.07
#